data_AF-A0A3G2L462-F1
#
_entry.id   AF-A0A3G2L462-F1
#
_cell.length_a   1.000
_cell.length_b   1.000
_cell.length_c   1.000
_cell.angle_alpha   90.00
_cell.angle_beta   90.00
_cell.angle_gamma   90.00
#
_symmetry.space_group_name_H-M   'P 1'
#
loop_
_entity.id
_entity.type
_entity.pdbx_description
1 polymer ?
#
loop_
_entity_poly.entity_id
_entity_poly.type
_entity_poly.pdbx_seq_one_letter_code
_entity_poly.pdbx_strand_id
1 'polypeptide(L)'
;MEKTTPLALLINISKRFILNLTLPVLAVAFFQVSLYAEYRNPNLDTTNAFEDVVANETYDGCPLLEKRELRTSDFGFADGVTDGSLNATNVDLSSKWGLPAGSILVTVEGASSKSTLQLFEVNKDLPATFRFSGSVPVMLVAEHSARVDANHRDGIVALDNTPYIQTTSLPAGIIAGQNGTDYYVENTTSSAIYGPDRFAWESQSPVTDIQFYTTSDFPINGIRVWVIPVACVDTDGDGVNDNVDLDDDNDGILDTVEDLNIDGDNDPLTNPYDSDGDGYPNHLDIDSDNDGIPDNVEAQTTDGYIAPNNDDAQTYADNSGVNSAYPSGLTPVNTDGSDVEDYLDDDSDNDSVPDDNEGNDFNFDGIPNQVATGLDSDGDGLDDAFEGNDVNDGFDVNDEIDDPANDLPDTDGTGDVNYRDFDDDGDDIDTPDEDANNDGDPTNDDTDEDGTPDYLDPNADPDKDTDGDGVPDVTDLDDDNDGILDTEEDPNLDGDDDPLTNPLDSDNDGYPNHLDIDSDNDGIPDNVEAQTTDGYIAPNEDDEATYLENDGLNSAYPEGLTPVDTDTDGTQDYTDLDSDNDLVPDNNEGNDFNFDGQPDQTFTGVDTDGDGLDDGYEGSDVNDGFDVNDEIDDPANDLPDTDSTEDVNYRDFDDDGDGVDTPDEDADEDGDPTNDDTDEDDTPDYLDPDSGTTPDTDTDGDGVPDSVDLDDDNDGILDTVEDPNWDGDNDPNTEPWDTDNDGYPNHLDIDSDNDGIPDNVEAQTTDGYIPPNDDDEATYAENDGLNSAYPNGLTPVNTDGGDTEDYRDLDSDNDMVPDNNEGNDFDFDGQPDQTFTGVDTDGDGLDDGYEGSDVNDGFDVNDEIDDPANDLPDTDGTEDVNYRDFDDDGDGIDTPNEDLNNDGDPTNDDGDNDGTPSYLDPDESVEIVVMQMVTPNGDGKNEFLWIENVDKALNNSLRIFNRWGVEVYQGEDYNNQNNVFDGRSKGRSTVSVGDYLPAGVYFYIFDYNTEDNRSVTDRGYIYISK
;
A
#
# COMPACT_ATOMS: atom_id res chain seq x y z
N MET A 1 3.62 -4.58 -54.42
CA MET A 1 3.97 -3.78 -55.61
C MET A 1 5.25 -3.01 -55.30
N GLU A 2 6.02 -2.70 -56.33
CA GLU A 2 7.42 -2.24 -56.32
C GLU A 2 7.73 -0.92 -55.57
N LYS A 3 8.88 -0.93 -54.85
CA LYS A 3 10.05 0.00 -54.86
C LYS A 3 9.79 1.48 -54.46
N THR A 4 10.57 2.16 -53.60
CA THR A 4 12.06 2.30 -53.52
C THR A 4 12.50 2.99 -52.20
N THR A 5 13.31 2.30 -51.38
CA THR A 5 14.60 2.63 -50.69
C THR A 5 14.89 3.92 -49.86
N PRO A 6 15.84 3.82 -48.87
CA PRO A 6 15.85 4.49 -47.55
C PRO A 6 17.14 5.31 -47.24
N LEU A 7 17.30 5.83 -46.00
CA LEU A 7 18.58 5.77 -45.23
C LEU A 7 18.38 6.21 -43.76
N ALA A 8 18.57 5.28 -42.83
CA ALA A 8 18.89 5.52 -41.42
C ALA A 8 20.35 5.10 -41.17
N LEU A 9 20.92 5.63 -40.11
CA LEU A 9 22.34 5.78 -39.79
C LEU A 9 22.69 4.86 -38.59
N LEU A 10 23.80 4.13 -38.71
CA LEU A 10 24.67 3.56 -37.62
C LEU A 10 23.97 2.57 -36.63
N ILE A 11 24.58 1.63 -35.89
CA ILE A 11 25.94 1.27 -35.44
C ILE A 11 25.91 -0.26 -35.12
N ASN A 12 27.06 -0.98 -35.16
CA ASN A 12 27.59 -1.91 -34.13
C ASN A 12 27.62 -3.40 -34.62
N ILE A 13 28.48 -4.37 -34.25
CA ILE A 13 29.55 -4.59 -33.24
C ILE A 13 30.57 -5.61 -33.83
N SER A 14 31.76 -5.66 -33.22
CA SER A 14 32.43 -6.91 -32.75
C SER A 14 33.64 -7.52 -33.48
N LYS A 15 34.75 -7.43 -32.75
CA LYS A 15 35.90 -8.32 -32.49
C LYS A 15 36.05 -9.65 -33.29
N ARG A 16 37.33 -9.91 -33.65
CA ARG A 16 38.16 -11.11 -33.33
C ARG A 16 38.97 -11.72 -34.49
N PHE A 17 40.10 -12.32 -34.07
CA PHE A 17 40.86 -13.44 -34.67
C PHE A 17 42.04 -13.18 -35.65
N ILE A 18 43.25 -13.30 -35.06
CA ILE A 18 44.38 -14.19 -35.41
C ILE A 18 44.46 -14.71 -36.87
N LEU A 19 45.57 -14.44 -37.58
CA LEU A 19 46.61 -15.43 -38.00
C LEU A 19 47.50 -14.90 -39.15
N ASN A 20 48.82 -14.91 -38.91
CA ASN A 20 49.97 -15.07 -39.80
C ASN A 20 49.81 -14.94 -41.35
N LEU A 21 50.67 -14.13 -42.01
CA LEU A 21 51.87 -14.59 -42.76
C LEU A 21 52.52 -13.46 -43.63
N THR A 22 53.84 -13.35 -43.52
CA THR A 22 54.86 -13.05 -44.57
C THR A 22 55.12 -11.63 -45.13
N LEU A 23 56.21 -11.05 -44.62
CA LEU A 23 57.26 -10.25 -45.32
C LEU A 23 57.70 -10.84 -46.69
N PRO A 24 58.26 -10.08 -47.69
CA PRO A 24 59.57 -9.42 -47.51
C PRO A 24 59.96 -8.17 -48.38
N VAL A 25 60.77 -7.28 -47.78
CA VAL A 25 62.13 -6.81 -48.19
C VAL A 25 62.38 -6.03 -49.52
N LEU A 26 63.05 -4.88 -49.34
CA LEU A 26 64.12 -4.23 -50.15
C LEU A 26 63.82 -3.20 -51.27
N ALA A 27 64.14 -1.94 -50.94
CA ALA A 27 65.03 -0.96 -51.59
C ALA A 27 65.32 -1.00 -53.12
N VAL A 28 65.44 0.19 -53.72
CA VAL A 28 66.68 0.80 -54.29
C VAL A 28 66.35 1.91 -55.31
N ALA A 29 66.55 3.16 -54.87
CA ALA A 29 67.37 4.27 -55.39
C ALA A 29 67.60 4.62 -56.89
N PHE A 30 67.95 5.93 -57.05
CA PHE A 30 68.76 6.66 -58.07
C PHE A 30 67.99 7.44 -59.16
N PHE A 31 68.29 8.72 -59.47
CA PHE A 31 69.58 9.43 -59.70
C PHE A 31 69.51 10.92 -59.25
N GLN A 32 70.46 11.53 -58.51
CA GLN A 32 71.82 12.03 -58.86
C GLN A 32 71.79 13.13 -59.97
N VAL A 33 72.33 14.34 -59.79
CA VAL A 33 73.77 14.76 -59.80
C VAL A 33 73.81 16.28 -59.45
N SER A 34 74.43 16.75 -58.33
CA SER A 34 75.88 16.95 -58.05
C SER A 34 76.43 18.33 -58.49
N LEU A 35 77.34 19.04 -57.79
CA LEU A 35 78.00 18.88 -56.48
C LEU A 35 78.98 20.06 -56.23
N TYR A 36 79.52 20.10 -54.99
CA TYR A 36 80.70 20.78 -54.40
C TYR A 36 80.42 22.07 -53.58
N ALA A 37 80.31 22.02 -52.23
CA ALA A 37 81.24 21.65 -51.11
C ALA A 37 82.16 22.83 -50.69
N GLU A 38 82.44 23.13 -49.41
CA GLU A 38 82.83 22.33 -48.22
C GLU A 38 82.25 22.95 -46.91
N TYR A 39 81.68 22.20 -45.96
CA TYR A 39 82.24 21.35 -44.87
C TYR A 39 82.71 22.11 -43.59
N ARG A 40 81.91 22.13 -42.51
CA ARG A 40 82.21 21.55 -41.16
C ARG A 40 81.09 21.78 -40.12
N ASN A 41 81.04 20.79 -39.22
CA ASN A 41 80.11 20.45 -38.11
C ASN A 41 80.29 21.36 -36.84
N PRO A 42 79.53 21.19 -35.74
CA PRO A 42 78.82 22.22 -34.97
C PRO A 42 79.46 22.47 -33.57
N ASN A 43 78.81 23.34 -32.79
CA ASN A 43 79.01 23.69 -31.36
C ASN A 43 80.09 24.73 -30.99
N LEU A 44 79.60 25.67 -30.16
CA LEU A 44 80.25 26.68 -29.30
C LEU A 44 80.52 28.08 -29.88
N ASP A 45 79.53 28.94 -29.62
CA ASP A 45 79.62 30.23 -28.92
C ASP A 45 80.39 31.41 -29.57
N THR A 46 79.63 32.45 -29.97
CA THR A 46 79.85 33.86 -29.55
C THR A 46 78.63 34.76 -29.85
N THR A 47 77.78 34.98 -28.83
CA THR A 47 77.27 36.27 -28.29
C THR A 47 76.60 37.37 -29.16
N ASN A 48 75.27 37.52 -28.93
CA ASN A 48 74.49 38.68 -28.39
C ASN A 48 73.84 39.80 -29.25
N ALA A 49 72.54 39.97 -28.90
CA ALA A 49 71.60 41.10 -28.95
C ALA A 49 70.81 41.28 -30.27
N PHE A 50 69.48 41.09 -30.38
CA PHE A 50 68.37 41.15 -29.44
C PHE A 50 67.31 40.09 -29.82
N GLU A 51 67.19 39.03 -29.03
CA GLU A 51 65.90 38.36 -28.82
C GLU A 51 65.65 38.60 -27.34
N ASP A 52 64.95 39.69 -27.02
CA ASP A 52 64.45 39.93 -25.66
C ASP A 52 63.24 39.02 -25.50
N VAL A 53 63.46 38.00 -24.68
CA VAL A 53 62.46 37.33 -23.87
C VAL A 53 61.65 38.40 -23.14
N VAL A 54 60.33 38.42 -23.32
CA VAL A 54 59.41 39.21 -22.47
C VAL A 54 58.31 38.29 -21.94
N ALA A 55 58.67 37.06 -21.56
CA ALA A 55 57.72 36.09 -21.01
C ALA A 55 57.77 36.00 -19.47
N ASN A 56 58.57 36.83 -18.78
CA ASN A 56 58.73 36.79 -17.31
C ASN A 56 58.71 38.19 -16.66
N GLU A 57 58.08 39.18 -17.31
CA GLU A 57 57.82 40.45 -16.64
C GLU A 57 56.33 40.49 -16.30
N THR A 58 56.01 40.57 -15.01
CA THR A 58 54.65 40.77 -14.51
C THR A 58 54.43 42.25 -14.19
N TYR A 59 53.20 42.71 -14.31
CA TYR A 59 52.76 43.99 -13.77
C TYR A 59 51.67 43.72 -12.75
N ASP A 60 51.98 43.96 -11.47
CA ASP A 60 51.05 43.71 -10.35
C ASP A 60 50.54 42.26 -10.33
N GLY A 61 51.46 41.29 -10.42
CA GLY A 61 51.12 39.86 -10.51
C GLY A 61 50.81 39.40 -11.94
N CYS A 62 50.13 40.22 -12.74
CA CYS A 62 49.62 39.80 -14.05
C CYS A 62 50.71 39.63 -15.14
N PRO A 63 50.64 38.58 -15.98
CA PRO A 63 51.56 38.39 -17.10
C PRO A 63 51.46 39.48 -18.18
N LEU A 64 52.62 39.94 -18.65
CA LEU A 64 52.72 40.84 -19.80
C LEU A 64 52.86 40.06 -21.10
N LEU A 65 51.93 40.28 -22.05
CA LEU A 65 51.99 39.64 -23.36
C LEU A 65 53.06 40.27 -24.27
N GLU A 66 53.43 39.55 -25.34
CA GLU A 66 54.47 39.97 -26.28
C GLU A 66 54.26 41.41 -26.81
N LYS A 67 55.30 42.25 -26.70
CA LYS A 67 55.27 43.62 -27.21
C LYS A 67 55.13 43.69 -28.74
N ARG A 68 54.03 44.26 -29.28
CA ARG A 68 53.83 44.43 -30.75
C ARG A 68 53.65 45.89 -31.18
N GLU A 69 54.12 46.23 -32.39
CA GLU A 69 54.11 47.61 -32.94
C GLU A 69 52.80 47.93 -33.67
N LEU A 70 52.15 49.06 -33.37
CA LEU A 70 51.03 49.59 -34.15
C LEU A 70 51.49 50.13 -35.52
N ARG A 71 50.80 49.71 -36.59
CA ARG A 71 51.05 50.14 -37.98
C ARG A 71 49.89 50.98 -38.50
N THR A 72 50.16 51.85 -39.47
CA THR A 72 49.08 52.63 -40.13
C THR A 72 48.09 51.74 -40.87
N SER A 73 48.52 50.55 -41.32
CA SER A 73 47.67 49.55 -41.95
C SER A 73 46.64 48.93 -41.01
N ASP A 74 46.94 48.84 -39.71
CA ASP A 74 46.04 48.27 -38.70
C ASP A 74 44.73 49.08 -38.62
N PHE A 75 44.80 50.37 -38.98
CA PHE A 75 43.68 51.32 -39.00
C PHE A 75 43.15 51.60 -40.42
N GLY A 76 43.63 50.87 -41.43
CA GLY A 76 43.27 51.08 -42.84
C GLY A 76 43.74 52.40 -43.44
N PHE A 77 44.73 53.07 -42.84
CA PHE A 77 45.22 54.36 -43.33
C PHE A 77 46.10 54.23 -44.59
N ALA A 78 45.99 55.22 -45.47
CA ALA A 78 46.83 55.31 -46.67
C ALA A 78 48.25 55.78 -46.34
N ASP A 79 49.25 55.27 -47.06
CA ASP A 79 50.65 55.72 -46.96
C ASP A 79 50.85 57.13 -47.56
N GLY A 80 51.76 57.89 -46.95
CA GLY A 80 52.23 59.19 -47.46
C GLY A 80 51.30 60.38 -47.19
N VAL A 81 50.39 60.26 -46.23
CA VAL A 81 49.50 61.36 -45.79
C VAL A 81 50.21 62.17 -44.70
N THR A 82 50.59 63.41 -44.99
CA THR A 82 51.47 64.22 -44.11
C THR A 82 50.80 65.44 -43.48
N ASP A 83 49.47 65.52 -43.51
CA ASP A 83 48.71 66.71 -43.12
C ASP A 83 47.92 66.57 -41.80
N GLY A 84 48.14 65.47 -41.06
CA GLY A 84 47.46 65.20 -39.79
C GLY A 84 45.99 64.82 -39.94
N SER A 85 45.53 64.45 -41.13
CA SER A 85 44.11 64.15 -41.38
C SER A 85 43.67 62.72 -41.05
N LEU A 86 44.59 61.83 -40.67
CA LEU A 86 44.26 60.43 -40.38
C LEU A 86 43.63 60.30 -38.98
N ASN A 87 42.43 59.75 -38.95
CA ASN A 87 41.68 59.49 -37.72
C ASN A 87 40.95 58.15 -37.84
N ALA A 88 40.93 57.37 -36.76
CA ALA A 88 40.19 56.12 -36.62
C ALA A 88 39.68 56.01 -35.18
N THR A 89 38.53 55.37 -34.98
CA THR A 89 37.87 55.29 -33.67
C THR A 89 37.58 53.85 -33.35
N ASN A 90 37.93 53.42 -32.13
CA ASN A 90 37.71 52.09 -31.56
C ASN A 90 38.01 50.96 -32.55
N VAL A 91 39.20 51.00 -33.17
CA VAL A 91 39.65 49.89 -34.01
C VAL A 91 40.08 48.76 -33.09
N ASP A 92 39.40 47.63 -33.20
CA ASP A 92 39.71 46.41 -32.46
C ASP A 92 40.98 45.77 -33.02
N LEU A 93 41.99 45.62 -32.16
CA LEU A 93 43.28 45.01 -32.47
C LEU A 93 43.56 43.77 -31.61
N SER A 94 42.57 43.22 -30.94
CA SER A 94 42.72 42.13 -29.94
C SER A 94 43.31 40.86 -30.54
N SER A 95 42.83 40.47 -31.73
CA SER A 95 43.38 39.34 -32.51
C SER A 95 44.88 39.45 -32.82
N LYS A 96 45.47 40.65 -32.72
CA LYS A 96 46.92 40.84 -32.87
C LYS A 96 47.70 40.26 -31.69
N TRP A 97 47.07 39.85 -30.60
CA TRP A 97 47.70 39.13 -29.49
C TRP A 97 47.05 37.77 -29.20
N GLY A 98 46.08 37.35 -30.03
CA GLY A 98 45.31 36.14 -29.75
C GLY A 98 44.20 36.34 -28.71
N LEU A 99 43.93 37.60 -28.32
CA LEU A 99 42.93 37.92 -27.31
C LEU A 99 41.50 37.97 -27.90
N PRO A 100 40.47 37.74 -27.06
CA PRO A 100 39.06 37.90 -27.42
C PRO A 100 38.74 39.24 -28.07
N ALA A 101 37.70 39.29 -28.91
CA ALA A 101 37.29 40.57 -29.52
C ALA A 101 36.89 41.58 -28.45
N GLY A 102 37.27 42.85 -28.60
CA GLY A 102 37.01 43.88 -27.60
C GLY A 102 38.13 44.11 -26.56
N SER A 103 39.07 43.20 -26.41
CA SER A 103 40.16 43.32 -25.42
C SER A 103 41.03 44.55 -25.60
N ILE A 104 41.37 44.92 -26.84
CA ILE A 104 42.21 46.09 -27.14
C ILE A 104 41.61 46.90 -28.28
N LEU A 105 40.92 48.00 -27.96
CA LEU A 105 40.45 48.98 -28.94
C LEU A 105 41.33 50.22 -28.93
N VAL A 106 41.69 50.71 -30.11
CA VAL A 106 42.56 51.87 -30.27
C VAL A 106 41.88 52.95 -31.12
N THR A 107 41.85 54.16 -30.59
CA THR A 107 41.44 55.39 -31.29
C THR A 107 42.66 56.22 -31.63
N VAL A 108 42.80 56.64 -32.89
CA VAL A 108 43.90 57.48 -33.36
C VAL A 108 43.35 58.79 -33.90
N GLU A 109 43.90 59.92 -33.46
CA GLU A 109 43.50 61.26 -33.91
C GLU A 109 44.71 62.09 -34.37
N GLY A 110 44.55 62.86 -35.44
CA GLY A 110 45.57 63.82 -35.89
C GLY A 110 46.81 63.20 -36.54
N ALA A 111 46.78 61.90 -36.88
CA ALA A 111 47.96 61.18 -37.34
C ALA A 111 48.37 61.52 -38.78
N SER A 112 49.66 61.32 -39.08
CA SER A 112 50.22 61.28 -40.43
C SER A 112 50.90 59.92 -40.68
N SER A 113 51.15 59.58 -41.93
CA SER A 113 51.80 58.34 -42.35
C SER A 113 53.01 58.60 -43.27
N LYS A 114 54.04 57.76 -43.13
CA LYS A 114 55.19 57.77 -44.05
C LYS A 114 54.79 57.23 -45.43
N SER A 115 55.53 57.64 -46.46
CA SER A 115 55.31 57.16 -47.85
C SER A 115 55.78 55.73 -48.11
N THR A 116 56.42 55.08 -47.12
CA THR A 116 56.93 53.71 -47.17
C THR A 116 56.90 53.12 -45.75
N LEU A 117 56.78 51.79 -45.63
CA LEU A 117 56.89 51.01 -44.38
C LEU A 117 55.71 51.10 -43.40
N GLN A 118 54.57 51.71 -43.78
CA GLN A 118 53.34 51.74 -42.97
C GLN A 118 53.55 52.28 -41.54
N LEU A 119 54.42 53.28 -41.41
CA LEU A 119 54.79 53.91 -40.14
C LEU A 119 54.01 55.20 -39.92
N PHE A 120 53.66 55.45 -38.67
CA PHE A 120 53.15 56.74 -38.22
C PHE A 120 54.24 57.82 -38.31
N GLU A 121 53.83 59.04 -38.62
CA GLU A 121 54.65 60.24 -38.62
C GLU A 121 53.94 61.34 -37.85
N VAL A 122 54.73 62.18 -37.18
CA VAL A 122 54.26 63.40 -36.55
C VAL A 122 55.03 64.55 -37.18
N ASN A 123 54.29 65.57 -37.60
CA ASN A 123 54.83 66.74 -38.26
C ASN A 123 54.70 67.96 -37.35
N LYS A 124 55.51 68.99 -37.61
CA LYS A 124 55.47 70.23 -36.84
C LYS A 124 54.06 70.81 -36.83
N ASP A 125 53.59 71.19 -35.64
CA ASP A 125 52.26 71.74 -35.37
C ASP A 125 51.08 70.77 -35.67
N LEU A 126 51.36 69.48 -35.88
CA LEU A 126 50.38 68.41 -36.15
C LEU A 126 50.64 67.21 -35.24
N PRO A 127 50.25 67.29 -33.95
CA PRO A 127 50.42 66.18 -33.01
C PRO A 127 49.47 65.01 -33.34
N ALA A 128 49.89 63.79 -32.98
CA ALA A 128 49.08 62.59 -33.12
C ALA A 128 48.74 62.02 -31.74
N THR A 129 47.47 61.75 -31.49
CA THR A 129 46.96 61.19 -30.23
C THR A 129 46.52 59.74 -30.43
N PHE A 130 46.84 58.88 -29.46
CA PHE A 130 46.41 57.49 -29.39
C PHE A 130 45.67 57.28 -28.07
N ARG A 131 44.46 56.74 -28.14
CA ARG A 131 43.67 56.33 -26.98
C ARG A 131 43.44 54.84 -27.00
N PHE A 132 43.54 54.23 -25.83
CA PHE A 132 43.37 52.80 -25.63
C PHE A 132 42.15 52.60 -24.72
N SER A 133 41.27 51.69 -25.14
CA SER A 133 40.02 51.36 -24.46
C SER A 133 39.70 49.91 -24.81
N GLY A 134 39.43 49.05 -23.85
CA GLY A 134 39.20 47.62 -24.05
C GLY A 134 39.26 46.92 -22.70
N SER A 135 38.86 45.65 -22.62
CA SER A 135 38.88 44.91 -21.34
C SER A 135 40.30 44.66 -20.84
N VAL A 136 41.28 44.54 -21.74
CA VAL A 136 42.68 44.26 -21.38
C VAL A 136 43.49 45.56 -21.28
N PRO A 137 44.03 45.92 -20.10
CA PRO A 137 44.89 47.09 -19.94
C PRO A 137 46.18 46.96 -20.76
N VAL A 138 46.79 48.10 -21.14
CA VAL A 138 48.01 48.09 -21.96
C VAL A 138 49.12 49.00 -21.44
N MET A 139 50.33 48.46 -21.41
CA MET A 139 51.57 49.20 -21.22
C MET A 139 52.15 49.60 -22.59
N LEU A 140 52.86 50.74 -22.67
CA LEU A 140 53.39 51.26 -23.93
C LEU A 140 54.90 51.51 -23.90
N VAL A 141 55.54 51.21 -25.03
CA VAL A 141 56.85 51.78 -25.40
C VAL A 141 56.67 52.74 -26.57
N ALA A 142 56.81 54.03 -26.29
CA ALA A 142 56.65 55.13 -27.23
C ALA A 142 58.00 55.56 -27.80
N GLU A 143 58.19 55.45 -29.12
CA GLU A 143 59.47 55.81 -29.76
C GLU A 143 59.34 56.97 -30.76
N HIS A 144 60.14 58.00 -30.56
CA HIS A 144 60.29 59.10 -31.49
C HIS A 144 61.52 58.93 -32.41
N SER A 145 61.52 59.66 -33.52
CA SER A 145 62.56 59.59 -34.55
C SER A 145 63.96 59.83 -33.99
N ALA A 146 64.96 59.07 -34.47
CA ALA A 146 66.36 59.17 -34.03
C ALA A 146 67.07 60.50 -34.39
N ARG A 147 66.35 61.52 -34.89
CA ARG A 147 66.90 62.80 -35.30
C ARG A 147 66.09 63.94 -34.72
N VAL A 148 66.77 64.88 -34.07
CA VAL A 148 66.18 66.14 -33.59
C VAL A 148 66.92 67.32 -34.23
N ASP A 149 66.17 68.26 -34.81
CA ASP A 149 66.75 69.47 -35.43
C ASP A 149 67.44 70.37 -34.39
N ALA A 150 68.38 71.19 -34.83
CA ALA A 150 69.12 72.12 -33.95
C ALA A 150 68.15 73.03 -33.17
N ASN A 151 68.24 73.07 -31.84
CA ASN A 151 67.35 73.84 -30.94
C ASN A 151 65.86 73.48 -31.05
N HIS A 152 65.56 72.22 -31.34
CA HIS A 152 64.19 71.70 -31.35
C HIS A 152 64.02 70.60 -30.29
N ARG A 153 62.75 70.34 -29.98
CA ARG A 153 62.23 69.32 -29.08
C ARG A 153 61.29 68.38 -29.80
N ASP A 154 61.40 67.11 -29.43
CA ASP A 154 60.53 66.03 -29.86
C ASP A 154 60.13 65.23 -28.62
N GLY A 155 58.87 64.82 -28.49
CA GLY A 155 58.39 64.22 -27.25
C GLY A 155 56.99 63.64 -27.30
N ILE A 156 56.55 63.21 -26.12
CA ILE A 156 55.23 62.68 -25.82
C ILE A 156 54.58 63.48 -24.68
N VAL A 157 53.25 63.49 -24.65
CA VAL A 157 52.44 64.03 -23.56
C VAL A 157 51.52 62.92 -23.06
N ALA A 158 51.62 62.55 -21.79
CA ALA A 158 50.69 61.63 -21.13
C ALA A 158 49.40 62.38 -20.80
N LEU A 159 48.33 62.12 -21.53
CA LEU A 159 47.05 62.83 -21.36
C LEU A 159 46.22 62.24 -20.20
N ASP A 160 46.54 61.01 -19.81
CA ASP A 160 45.99 60.24 -18.68
C ASP A 160 46.76 60.40 -17.36
N ASN A 161 47.87 61.15 -17.37
CA ASN A 161 48.84 61.30 -16.27
C ASN A 161 49.70 60.07 -15.97
N THR A 162 49.73 59.08 -16.86
CA THR A 162 50.59 57.91 -16.73
C THR A 162 52.08 58.32 -16.70
N PRO A 163 52.88 57.85 -15.72
CA PRO A 163 54.31 58.16 -15.67
C PRO A 163 55.09 57.45 -16.78
N TYR A 164 56.09 58.13 -17.35
CA TYR A 164 56.99 57.57 -18.36
C TYR A 164 58.46 57.73 -18.01
N ILE A 165 59.28 56.70 -18.28
CA ILE A 165 60.73 56.73 -18.12
C ILE A 165 61.41 56.74 -19.49
N GLN A 166 62.40 57.62 -19.68
CA GLN A 166 63.22 57.67 -20.89
C GLN A 166 64.32 56.60 -20.83
N THR A 167 64.27 55.61 -21.72
CA THR A 167 65.13 54.40 -21.61
C THR A 167 66.32 54.38 -22.57
N THR A 168 66.28 55.15 -23.65
CA THR A 168 67.39 55.19 -24.63
C THR A 168 68.59 56.01 -24.17
N SER A 169 69.81 55.52 -24.37
CA SER A 169 71.02 56.33 -24.17
C SER A 169 71.07 57.56 -25.10
N LEU A 170 71.21 58.76 -24.53
CA LEU A 170 71.21 60.01 -25.29
C LEU A 170 72.59 60.37 -25.89
N PRO A 171 72.67 60.74 -27.18
CA PRO A 171 73.92 61.20 -27.78
C PRO A 171 74.33 62.58 -27.27
N ALA A 172 75.63 62.86 -27.25
CA ALA A 172 76.16 64.14 -26.76
C ALA A 172 75.53 65.34 -27.50
N GLY A 173 74.89 66.24 -26.74
CA GLY A 173 74.20 67.42 -27.28
C GLY A 173 72.68 67.31 -27.27
N ILE A 174 72.14 66.10 -27.08
CA ILE A 174 70.73 65.86 -26.74
C ILE A 174 70.59 65.74 -25.22
N ILE A 175 69.55 66.34 -24.65
CA ILE A 175 69.17 66.19 -23.24
C ILE A 175 67.72 65.69 -23.15
N ALA A 176 67.39 64.89 -22.14
CA ALA A 176 66.00 64.61 -21.78
C ALA A 176 65.47 65.67 -20.81
N GLY A 177 64.18 65.95 -20.86
CA GLY A 177 63.47 66.82 -19.95
C GLY A 177 62.04 66.38 -19.73
N GLN A 178 61.47 66.79 -18.59
CA GLN A 178 60.07 66.58 -18.25
C GLN A 178 59.49 67.89 -17.70
N ASN A 179 58.25 68.20 -18.07
CA ASN A 179 57.51 69.35 -17.53
C ASN A 179 56.02 68.98 -17.32
N GLY A 180 55.68 68.50 -16.11
CA GLY A 180 54.36 67.91 -15.87
C GLY A 180 54.25 66.57 -16.59
N THR A 181 53.24 66.42 -17.44
CA THR A 181 53.01 65.21 -18.25
C THR A 181 53.72 65.24 -19.62
N ASP A 182 54.47 66.30 -19.93
CA ASP A 182 55.26 66.44 -21.16
C ASP A 182 56.68 65.86 -20.96
N TYR A 183 57.00 64.80 -21.70
CA TYR A 183 58.30 64.11 -21.71
C TYR A 183 58.97 64.30 -23.07
N TYR A 184 60.19 64.85 -23.10
CA TYR A 184 60.82 65.23 -24.37
C TYR A 184 62.33 65.08 -24.38
N VAL A 185 62.89 65.03 -25.58
CA VAL A 185 64.32 65.22 -25.85
C VAL A 185 64.54 66.56 -26.55
N GLU A 186 65.62 67.28 -26.19
CA GLU A 186 65.97 68.57 -26.74
C GLU A 186 67.40 68.58 -27.31
N ASN A 187 67.55 69.04 -28.56
CA ASN A 187 68.86 69.27 -29.15
C ASN A 187 69.39 70.67 -28.82
N THR A 188 70.39 70.73 -27.95
CA THR A 188 70.98 71.99 -27.46
C THR A 188 72.10 72.54 -28.35
N THR A 189 72.33 71.94 -29.53
CA THR A 189 73.41 72.32 -30.44
C THR A 189 72.92 73.12 -31.65
N SER A 190 73.86 73.69 -32.41
CA SER A 190 73.57 74.47 -33.62
C SER A 190 73.45 73.62 -34.90
N SER A 191 73.40 72.29 -34.79
CA SER A 191 73.28 71.34 -35.89
C SER A 191 72.34 70.19 -35.53
N ALA A 192 71.65 69.62 -36.51
CA ALA A 192 70.84 68.41 -36.27
C ALA A 192 71.74 67.26 -35.78
N ILE A 193 71.24 66.49 -34.81
CA ILE A 193 71.93 65.31 -34.27
C ILE A 193 71.14 64.07 -34.67
N TYR A 194 71.88 63.04 -35.05
CA TYR A 194 71.38 61.69 -35.31
C TYR A 194 71.83 60.81 -34.16
N GLY A 195 70.89 60.24 -33.42
CA GLY A 195 71.14 59.19 -32.44
C GLY A 195 71.51 57.88 -33.14
N PRO A 196 72.24 56.99 -32.43
CA PRO A 196 72.41 55.61 -32.88
C PRO A 196 71.07 54.85 -32.91
N ASP A 197 70.17 55.19 -31.99
CA ASP A 197 68.86 54.57 -31.78
C ASP A 197 67.73 55.62 -31.72
N ARG A 198 66.47 55.17 -31.73
CA ARG A 198 65.25 55.99 -31.56
C ARG A 198 65.12 56.44 -30.10
N PHE A 199 64.50 57.59 -29.86
CA PHE A 199 64.26 58.05 -28.48
C PHE A 199 63.00 57.39 -27.95
N ALA A 200 63.15 56.52 -26.94
CA ALA A 200 62.07 55.73 -26.37
C ALA A 200 61.69 56.20 -24.96
N TRP A 201 60.40 56.06 -24.66
CA TRP A 201 59.79 56.21 -23.34
C TRP A 201 58.91 55.01 -23.03
N GLU A 202 58.98 54.50 -21.81
CA GLU A 202 58.23 53.34 -21.34
C GLU A 202 57.26 53.78 -20.25
N SER A 203 55.99 53.38 -20.35
CA SER A 203 54.99 53.66 -19.31
C SER A 203 55.32 52.90 -18.03
N GLN A 204 54.85 53.40 -16.89
CA GLN A 204 55.03 52.76 -15.57
C GLN A 204 53.72 52.26 -14.97
N SER A 205 52.61 52.44 -15.68
CA SER A 205 51.27 51.94 -15.39
C SER A 205 50.47 51.87 -16.70
N PRO A 206 49.31 51.18 -16.74
CA PRO A 206 48.49 51.09 -17.94
C PRO A 206 48.11 52.45 -18.52
N VAL A 207 48.12 52.52 -19.86
CA VAL A 207 47.97 53.76 -20.61
C VAL A 207 46.59 53.80 -21.25
N THR A 208 45.90 54.92 -21.09
CA THR A 208 44.61 55.18 -21.76
C THR A 208 44.70 56.30 -22.80
N ASP A 209 45.62 57.27 -22.66
CA ASP A 209 45.74 58.39 -23.61
C ASP A 209 47.16 58.98 -23.69
N ILE A 210 47.76 58.95 -24.89
CA ILE A 210 49.10 59.48 -25.18
C ILE A 210 49.11 60.32 -26.47
N GLN A 211 49.82 61.46 -26.45
CA GLN A 211 50.02 62.32 -27.61
C GLN A 211 51.50 62.47 -27.98
N PHE A 212 51.84 62.31 -29.26
CA PHE A 212 53.17 62.55 -29.82
C PHE A 212 53.24 63.93 -30.49
N TYR A 213 54.36 64.64 -30.32
CA TYR A 213 54.62 65.91 -31.00
C TYR A 213 56.09 66.07 -31.42
N THR A 214 56.31 66.88 -32.46
CA THR A 214 57.65 67.35 -32.85
C THR A 214 57.63 68.86 -33.09
N THR A 215 58.73 69.52 -32.75
CA THR A 215 58.98 70.90 -33.19
C THR A 215 59.96 70.97 -34.37
N SER A 216 60.64 69.86 -34.67
CA SER A 216 61.62 69.74 -35.76
C SER A 216 60.97 69.97 -37.14
N ASP A 217 61.71 70.57 -38.07
CA ASP A 217 61.21 70.85 -39.41
C ASP A 217 61.30 69.63 -40.35
N PHE A 218 62.16 68.64 -40.04
CA PHE A 218 62.40 67.46 -40.88
C PHE A 218 62.52 66.13 -40.09
N PRO A 219 61.41 65.48 -39.71
CA PRO A 219 61.46 64.15 -39.10
C PRO A 219 61.77 63.07 -40.15
N ILE A 220 62.85 62.31 -39.95
CA ILE A 220 63.30 61.32 -40.96
C ILE A 220 62.73 59.93 -40.76
N ASN A 221 62.41 59.52 -39.52
CA ASN A 221 62.12 58.12 -39.20
C ASN A 221 60.71 57.85 -38.62
N GLY A 222 59.82 58.84 -38.51
CA GLY A 222 58.45 58.64 -37.98
C GLY A 222 58.40 58.36 -36.47
N ILE A 223 57.22 58.08 -35.92
CA ILE A 223 57.02 57.60 -34.53
C ILE A 223 56.70 56.09 -34.56
N ARG A 224 56.86 55.41 -33.43
CA ARG A 224 56.39 54.04 -33.22
C ARG A 224 55.70 53.94 -31.87
N VAL A 225 54.63 53.16 -31.83
CA VAL A 225 53.88 52.86 -30.62
C VAL A 225 53.91 51.35 -30.49
N TRP A 226 54.58 50.87 -29.46
CA TRP A 226 54.59 49.46 -29.11
C TRP A 226 53.64 49.25 -27.94
N VAL A 227 52.79 48.24 -28.05
CA VAL A 227 51.74 47.92 -27.08
C VAL A 227 52.08 46.58 -26.44
N ILE A 228 51.93 46.50 -25.12
CA ILE A 228 52.17 45.34 -24.27
C ILE A 228 50.88 45.14 -23.45
N PRO A 229 50.01 44.18 -23.81
CA PRO A 229 48.84 43.85 -23.02
C PRO A 229 49.22 43.31 -21.64
N VAL A 230 48.44 43.66 -20.61
CA VAL A 230 48.50 43.10 -19.25
C VAL A 230 47.33 42.12 -19.14
N ALA A 231 47.59 40.83 -19.23
CA ALA A 231 46.55 39.81 -19.09
C ALA A 231 46.50 39.39 -17.63
N CYS A 232 45.46 39.78 -16.91
CA CYS A 232 45.13 39.18 -15.62
C CYS A 232 44.06 38.12 -15.94
N VAL A 233 44.23 36.92 -15.40
CA VAL A 233 43.24 35.85 -15.43
C VAL A 233 42.42 35.99 -14.14
N ASP A 234 41.17 35.58 -14.25
CA ASP A 234 40.04 35.70 -13.34
C ASP A 234 39.21 34.50 -13.77
N THR A 235 39.58 33.33 -13.21
CA THR A 235 39.22 31.99 -13.69
C THR A 235 37.72 31.76 -13.56
N ASP A 236 37.20 31.85 -12.34
CA ASP A 236 35.79 31.79 -11.96
C ASP A 236 34.94 32.99 -12.45
N GLY A 237 35.59 34.09 -12.85
CA GLY A 237 34.91 35.29 -13.33
C GLY A 237 34.19 36.10 -12.24
N ASP A 238 34.53 35.91 -10.97
CA ASP A 238 33.93 36.60 -9.83
C ASP A 238 34.32 38.10 -9.78
N GLY A 239 35.33 38.50 -10.56
CA GLY A 239 35.83 39.86 -10.70
C GLY A 239 36.98 40.24 -9.76
N VAL A 240 37.47 39.29 -8.98
CA VAL A 240 38.80 39.23 -8.37
C VAL A 240 39.75 38.65 -9.45
N ASN A 241 41.01 38.37 -9.17
CA ASN A 241 41.93 37.87 -10.21
C ASN A 241 42.86 36.93 -9.49
N ASP A 242 43.21 35.82 -10.12
CA ASP A 242 43.83 34.66 -9.48
C ASP A 242 45.04 35.04 -8.59
N ASN A 243 45.85 35.99 -9.06
CA ASN A 243 47.04 36.43 -8.32
C ASN A 243 46.80 37.16 -6.97
N VAL A 244 45.56 37.51 -6.67
CA VAL A 244 45.11 38.10 -5.41
C VAL A 244 43.86 37.42 -4.86
N ASP A 245 43.34 36.43 -5.58
CA ASP A 245 42.36 35.51 -5.06
C ASP A 245 42.96 34.62 -3.98
N LEU A 246 42.11 33.96 -3.22
CA LEU A 246 42.49 32.93 -2.26
C LEU A 246 41.89 31.56 -2.59
N ASP A 247 41.03 31.52 -3.60
CA ASP A 247 40.10 30.45 -3.98
C ASP A 247 39.75 30.70 -5.46
N ASP A 248 40.66 30.29 -6.35
CA ASP A 248 40.70 30.73 -7.76
C ASP A 248 39.54 30.17 -8.63
N ASP A 249 38.95 29.04 -8.24
CA ASP A 249 37.78 28.36 -8.85
C ASP A 249 36.50 28.49 -8.02
N ASN A 250 36.61 28.98 -6.77
CA ASN A 250 35.50 29.30 -5.87
C ASN A 250 34.79 28.08 -5.26
N ASP A 251 35.41 26.90 -5.34
CA ASP A 251 34.93 25.63 -4.78
C ASP A 251 34.88 25.65 -3.23
N GLY A 252 35.42 26.70 -2.61
CA GLY A 252 35.41 26.89 -1.17
C GLY A 252 36.52 26.17 -0.42
N ILE A 253 37.30 25.34 -1.10
CA ILE A 253 38.65 24.99 -0.69
C ILE A 253 39.51 26.26 -0.97
N LEU A 254 40.79 26.29 -0.63
CA LEU A 254 41.57 27.54 -0.75
C LEU A 254 42.86 27.14 -1.38
N ASP A 255 43.37 27.80 -2.42
CA ASP A 255 44.55 27.36 -3.20
C ASP A 255 45.75 26.88 -2.37
N THR A 256 45.90 27.40 -1.13
CA THR A 256 46.91 26.98 -0.16
C THR A 256 46.69 25.60 0.51
N VAL A 257 45.52 25.00 0.33
CA VAL A 257 45.06 23.69 0.78
C VAL A 257 45.25 22.72 -0.39
N GLU A 258 44.77 23.02 -1.60
CA GLU A 258 45.02 22.16 -2.77
C GLU A 258 46.52 22.15 -3.19
N ASP A 259 47.30 23.20 -2.93
CA ASP A 259 48.75 23.16 -3.19
C ASP A 259 49.54 22.42 -2.09
N LEU A 260 49.93 21.17 -2.40
CA LEU A 260 50.88 20.36 -1.61
C LEU A 260 52.27 21.04 -1.40
N ASN A 261 52.56 22.14 -2.10
CA ASN A 261 53.74 23.01 -1.97
C ASN A 261 55.05 22.21 -2.02
N ILE A 262 55.13 21.31 -3.00
CA ILE A 262 56.22 20.34 -3.15
C ILE A 262 57.57 21.03 -3.32
N ASP A 263 57.61 22.25 -3.85
CA ASP A 263 58.82 23.01 -4.12
C ASP A 263 59.20 24.02 -3.01
N GLY A 264 58.27 24.30 -2.08
CA GLY A 264 58.49 25.04 -0.85
C GLY A 264 58.48 26.56 -0.99
N ASP A 265 57.84 27.13 -2.00
CA ASP A 265 57.68 28.58 -2.15
C ASP A 265 56.31 29.15 -1.74
N ASN A 266 55.33 28.29 -1.44
CA ASN A 266 53.97 28.65 -1.00
C ASN A 266 53.25 29.55 -2.02
N ASP A 267 53.42 29.27 -3.31
CA ASP A 267 52.83 30.00 -4.42
C ASP A 267 52.15 28.96 -5.34
N PRO A 268 50.83 28.73 -5.19
CA PRO A 268 50.05 27.72 -5.94
C PRO A 268 50.21 27.85 -7.45
N LEU A 269 50.37 29.10 -7.92
CA LEU A 269 50.64 29.43 -9.33
C LEU A 269 52.00 28.92 -9.87
N THR A 270 52.85 28.31 -9.02
CA THR A 270 54.17 27.82 -9.40
C THR A 270 54.37 26.33 -9.18
N ASN A 271 54.24 25.56 -10.28
CA ASN A 271 54.22 24.10 -10.28
C ASN A 271 52.99 23.54 -9.56
N PRO A 272 51.79 23.92 -10.03
CA PRO A 272 50.56 23.48 -9.38
C PRO A 272 50.44 21.95 -9.40
N TYR A 273 49.74 21.42 -8.41
CA TYR A 273 49.34 20.02 -8.35
C TYR A 273 48.08 19.82 -9.21
N ASP A 274 47.94 18.62 -9.75
CA ASP A 274 47.00 18.22 -10.80
C ASP A 274 46.87 16.70 -10.55
N SER A 275 45.83 16.34 -9.80
CA SER A 275 45.64 15.03 -9.17
C SER A 275 45.31 13.96 -10.21
N ASP A 276 44.30 14.22 -11.03
CA ASP A 276 43.73 13.35 -12.05
C ASP A 276 44.51 13.38 -13.39
N GLY A 277 45.23 14.47 -13.67
CA GLY A 277 46.08 14.63 -14.83
C GLY A 277 45.38 15.14 -16.09
N ASP A 278 44.19 15.74 -15.99
CA ASP A 278 43.41 16.20 -17.14
C ASP A 278 43.98 17.49 -17.78
N GLY A 279 44.71 18.28 -17.00
CA GLY A 279 45.36 19.52 -17.38
C GLY A 279 44.83 20.79 -16.70
N TYR A 280 43.78 20.71 -15.89
CA TYR A 280 43.44 21.68 -14.86
C TYR A 280 44.17 21.31 -13.57
N PRO A 281 44.77 22.28 -12.87
CA PRO A 281 45.39 21.99 -11.59
C PRO A 281 44.44 22.32 -10.45
N ASN A 282 44.05 21.33 -9.62
CA ASN A 282 43.23 21.40 -8.39
C ASN A 282 42.65 22.77 -8.00
N HIS A 283 43.48 23.76 -7.62
CA HIS A 283 43.02 25.16 -7.39
C HIS A 283 42.39 25.91 -8.59
N LEU A 284 42.05 25.23 -9.68
CA LEU A 284 41.40 25.80 -10.85
C LEU A 284 40.40 24.79 -11.44
N ASP A 285 40.00 23.82 -10.64
CA ASP A 285 39.40 22.56 -11.04
C ASP A 285 38.34 22.20 -9.99
N ILE A 286 37.08 22.18 -10.40
CA ILE A 286 35.98 21.94 -9.46
C ILE A 286 35.70 20.45 -9.21
N ASP A 287 36.45 19.54 -9.84
CA ASP A 287 36.34 18.07 -9.73
C ASP A 287 37.76 17.47 -9.84
N SER A 288 38.51 17.56 -8.74
CA SER A 288 39.96 17.41 -8.67
C SER A 288 40.48 15.98 -8.94
N ASP A 289 39.67 14.95 -8.72
CA ASP A 289 39.97 13.54 -9.01
C ASP A 289 39.18 12.97 -10.21
N ASN A 290 38.22 13.75 -10.74
CA ASN A 290 37.46 13.47 -11.95
C ASN A 290 36.58 12.22 -11.79
N ASP A 291 35.90 12.14 -10.65
CA ASP A 291 34.89 11.12 -10.34
C ASP A 291 33.46 11.59 -10.73
N GLY A 292 33.28 12.89 -10.98
CA GLY A 292 32.02 13.52 -11.36
C GLY A 292 31.24 14.14 -10.21
N ILE A 293 31.79 14.14 -8.99
CA ILE A 293 31.25 14.83 -7.81
C ILE A 293 32.09 16.10 -7.58
N PRO A 294 31.47 17.31 -7.44
CA PRO A 294 32.27 18.52 -7.27
C PRO A 294 33.01 18.63 -5.92
N ASP A 295 34.22 19.19 -5.92
CA ASP A 295 35.10 19.43 -4.76
C ASP A 295 34.36 20.15 -3.60
N ASN A 296 33.43 21.07 -3.92
CA ASN A 296 32.64 21.77 -2.90
C ASN A 296 31.74 20.81 -2.10
N VAL A 297 31.19 19.80 -2.77
CA VAL A 297 30.30 18.79 -2.23
C VAL A 297 31.09 17.82 -1.35
N GLU A 298 32.18 17.28 -1.89
CA GLU A 298 33.01 16.30 -1.20
C GLU A 298 33.80 16.86 -0.01
N ALA A 299 34.19 18.13 -0.06
CA ALA A 299 34.88 18.77 1.06
C ALA A 299 34.02 18.90 2.35
N GLN A 300 32.77 18.44 2.34
CA GLN A 300 31.78 18.59 3.40
C GLN A 300 31.02 17.27 3.65
N THR A 301 30.52 17.08 4.88
CA THR A 301 29.60 15.97 5.18
C THR A 301 28.19 16.30 4.73
N THR A 302 27.39 15.29 4.39
CA THR A 302 25.97 15.47 4.05
C THR A 302 25.20 16.12 5.21
N ASP A 303 25.35 15.61 6.44
CA ASP A 303 24.82 16.29 7.65
C ASP A 303 25.61 17.58 7.94
N GLY A 304 25.06 18.70 7.48
CA GLY A 304 25.61 20.02 7.73
C GLY A 304 26.28 20.69 6.53
N TYR A 305 26.06 20.15 5.32
CA TYR A 305 26.41 20.78 4.05
C TYR A 305 26.03 22.27 4.00
N ILE A 306 26.93 23.11 3.49
CA ILE A 306 26.74 24.56 3.38
C ILE A 306 26.87 24.98 1.91
N ALA A 307 25.74 25.10 1.23
CA ALA A 307 25.67 25.61 -0.13
C ALA A 307 26.30 27.02 -0.28
N PRO A 308 26.94 27.31 -1.44
CA PRO A 308 27.53 28.61 -1.76
C PRO A 308 26.48 29.74 -1.80
N ASN A 309 26.88 30.95 -1.43
CA ASN A 309 26.01 32.13 -1.63
C ASN A 309 26.17 32.68 -3.04
N ASN A 310 25.07 33.17 -3.63
CA ASN A 310 25.10 33.94 -4.88
C ASN A 310 25.62 35.38 -4.62
N ASP A 311 26.94 35.49 -4.44
CA ASP A 311 27.64 36.72 -4.13
C ASP A 311 27.82 37.63 -5.36
N ASP A 312 27.89 38.95 -5.13
CA ASP A 312 28.26 39.88 -6.19
C ASP A 312 29.78 40.12 -6.21
N ALA A 313 30.30 40.54 -7.36
CA ALA A 313 31.74 40.85 -7.53
C ALA A 313 32.33 41.84 -6.50
N GLN A 314 31.49 42.60 -5.78
CA GLN A 314 31.98 43.46 -4.71
C GLN A 314 32.15 42.71 -3.39
N THR A 315 31.33 41.69 -3.15
CA THR A 315 31.37 40.82 -1.99
C THR A 315 32.59 39.91 -2.05
N TYR A 316 32.80 39.25 -3.21
CA TYR A 316 34.03 38.53 -3.52
C TYR A 316 35.28 39.41 -3.36
N ALA A 317 35.31 40.60 -3.96
CA ALA A 317 36.42 41.54 -3.77
C ALA A 317 36.61 42.02 -2.31
N ASP A 318 35.58 41.99 -1.47
CA ASP A 318 35.67 42.32 -0.04
C ASP A 318 36.19 41.12 0.79
N ASN A 319 36.01 39.89 0.30
CA ASN A 319 36.45 38.64 0.90
C ASN A 319 37.77 38.08 0.33
N SER A 320 38.30 38.67 -0.73
CA SER A 320 39.47 38.16 -1.48
C SER A 320 39.15 36.86 -2.22
N GLY A 321 38.03 36.92 -2.95
CA GLY A 321 37.50 35.92 -3.88
C GLY A 321 36.89 34.65 -3.27
N VAL A 322 37.12 34.38 -1.98
CA VAL A 322 36.34 33.36 -1.25
C VAL A 322 34.85 33.71 -1.10
N ASN A 323 33.98 32.75 -1.38
CA ASN A 323 32.53 32.86 -1.16
C ASN A 323 32.19 33.24 0.31
N SER A 324 31.17 34.09 0.49
CA SER A 324 30.77 34.54 1.84
C SER A 324 30.06 33.48 2.70
N ALA A 325 29.71 32.31 2.14
CA ALA A 325 29.20 31.15 2.88
C ALA A 325 30.24 30.60 3.86
N TYR A 326 31.48 30.46 3.39
CA TYR A 326 32.63 29.93 4.12
C TYR A 326 33.82 30.91 4.05
N PRO A 327 33.75 32.07 4.75
CA PRO A 327 34.70 33.18 4.61
C PRO A 327 36.12 32.90 5.16
N SER A 328 36.45 31.65 5.45
CA SER A 328 37.79 31.19 5.87
C SER A 328 38.24 29.95 5.10
N GLY A 329 37.53 29.59 4.03
CA GLY A 329 37.60 28.28 3.39
C GLY A 329 36.85 27.21 4.18
N LEU A 330 36.52 26.14 3.49
CA LEU A 330 36.13 24.85 4.03
C LEU A 330 37.33 24.18 4.71
N THR A 331 37.04 23.14 5.48
CA THR A 331 38.05 22.22 5.99
C THR A 331 37.65 20.88 5.42
N PRO A 332 38.31 20.39 4.36
CA PRO A 332 37.90 19.19 3.67
C PRO A 332 37.75 18.00 4.62
N VAL A 333 36.76 17.17 4.32
CA VAL A 333 36.49 15.92 5.03
C VAL A 333 37.48 14.86 4.56
N ASN A 334 37.67 13.84 5.39
CA ASN A 334 38.40 12.60 5.11
C ASN A 334 37.62 11.54 5.86
N THR A 335 36.73 10.85 5.16
CA THR A 335 35.66 10.02 5.71
C THR A 335 36.24 8.79 6.42
N ASP A 336 37.14 8.07 5.76
CA ASP A 336 37.80 6.88 6.29
C ASP A 336 38.86 7.14 7.41
N GLY A 337 39.40 8.36 7.48
CA GLY A 337 40.51 8.71 8.39
C GLY A 337 41.92 8.23 7.99
N SER A 338 42.14 7.62 6.83
CA SER A 338 43.31 6.77 6.54
C SER A 338 44.19 7.20 5.34
N ASP A 339 43.65 7.89 4.35
CA ASP A 339 44.29 8.40 3.12
C ASP A 339 44.14 9.93 2.93
N VAL A 340 43.72 10.40 1.74
CA VAL A 340 43.66 11.83 1.41
C VAL A 340 42.26 12.36 1.68
N GLU A 341 42.12 13.68 1.65
CA GLU A 341 40.80 14.29 1.83
C GLU A 341 39.85 13.93 0.67
N ASP A 342 38.55 13.77 0.96
CA ASP A 342 37.54 13.14 0.07
C ASP A 342 37.61 13.63 -1.37
N TYR A 343 37.64 14.95 -1.61
CA TYR A 343 37.79 15.62 -2.92
C TYR A 343 39.06 15.29 -3.74
N LEU A 344 39.88 14.34 -3.28
CA LEU A 344 41.09 13.86 -3.93
C LEU A 344 41.22 12.33 -3.88
N ASP A 345 40.24 11.64 -3.30
CA ASP A 345 40.26 10.21 -3.06
C ASP A 345 39.31 9.50 -4.02
N ASP A 346 39.80 8.47 -4.71
CA ASP A 346 38.99 7.75 -5.69
C ASP A 346 37.98 6.74 -5.03
N ASP A 347 37.94 6.71 -3.69
CA ASP A 347 37.28 5.70 -2.80
C ASP A 347 37.27 6.26 -1.34
N SER A 348 36.31 7.15 -1.05
CA SER A 348 36.30 8.04 0.12
C SER A 348 36.12 7.34 1.48
N ASP A 349 35.42 6.21 1.54
CA ASP A 349 35.21 5.41 2.75
C ASP A 349 36.02 4.09 2.78
N ASN A 350 36.71 3.74 1.68
CA ASN A 350 37.54 2.54 1.54
C ASN A 350 36.76 1.22 1.62
N ASP A 351 35.53 1.22 1.13
CA ASP A 351 34.64 0.05 1.07
C ASP A 351 34.97 -0.91 -0.11
N SER A 352 35.78 -0.45 -1.09
CA SER A 352 36.22 -1.12 -2.33
C SER A 352 35.36 -0.85 -3.58
N VAL A 353 34.33 -0.03 -3.46
CA VAL A 353 33.61 0.58 -4.57
C VAL A 353 34.19 1.98 -4.81
N PRO A 354 34.33 2.46 -6.06
CA PRO A 354 34.83 3.81 -6.31
C PRO A 354 33.72 4.87 -6.27
N ASP A 355 34.05 6.07 -5.81
CA ASP A 355 33.15 7.23 -5.76
C ASP A 355 32.49 7.54 -7.12
N ASP A 356 33.22 7.33 -8.24
CA ASP A 356 32.69 7.52 -9.61
C ASP A 356 31.56 6.54 -9.96
N ASN A 357 31.52 5.38 -9.31
CA ASN A 357 30.41 4.44 -9.38
C ASN A 357 29.28 4.88 -8.45
N GLU A 358 29.53 5.00 -7.15
CA GLU A 358 28.49 5.23 -6.13
C GLU A 358 27.79 6.58 -6.27
N GLY A 359 28.54 7.65 -6.52
CA GLY A 359 27.97 8.98 -6.70
C GLY A 359 27.17 9.16 -7.99
N ASN A 360 27.26 8.21 -8.93
CA ASN A 360 26.67 8.32 -10.27
C ASN A 360 25.74 7.15 -10.65
N ASP A 361 25.48 6.20 -9.75
CA ASP A 361 24.56 5.08 -9.97
C ASP A 361 23.16 5.37 -9.42
N PHE A 362 22.40 6.19 -10.15
CA PHE A 362 21.05 6.62 -9.73
C PHE A 362 19.96 5.55 -9.93
N ASN A 363 20.29 4.39 -10.51
CA ASN A 363 19.35 3.27 -10.63
C ASN A 363 19.85 2.00 -9.96
N PHE A 364 20.90 2.12 -9.13
CA PHE A 364 21.42 1.08 -8.24
C PHE A 364 21.74 -0.25 -8.95
N ASP A 365 22.20 -0.20 -10.22
CA ASP A 365 22.49 -1.41 -11.01
C ASP A 365 23.98 -1.84 -10.99
N GLY A 366 24.76 -1.24 -10.10
CA GLY A 366 26.22 -1.42 -9.97
C GLY A 366 27.01 -0.78 -11.08
N ILE A 367 26.38 0.02 -11.96
CA ILE A 367 27.01 0.66 -13.10
C ILE A 367 26.65 2.15 -13.15
N PRO A 368 27.66 3.05 -13.10
CA PRO A 368 27.38 4.48 -13.13
C PRO A 368 26.65 4.89 -14.40
N ASN A 369 25.59 5.67 -14.21
CA ASN A 369 24.75 6.18 -15.30
C ASN A 369 25.48 7.23 -16.15
N GLN A 370 26.39 7.94 -15.50
CA GLN A 370 27.18 9.01 -16.08
C GLN A 370 28.63 8.56 -16.16
N VAL A 371 29.28 8.82 -17.30
CA VAL A 371 30.69 8.44 -17.50
C VAL A 371 31.37 9.53 -18.31
N ALA A 372 32.51 10.01 -17.80
CA ALA A 372 33.30 11.08 -18.40
C ALA A 372 33.49 10.91 -19.93
N THR A 373 33.19 11.97 -20.67
CA THR A 373 33.31 12.02 -22.13
C THR A 373 34.70 12.46 -22.62
N GLY A 374 35.50 13.05 -21.73
CA GLY A 374 36.74 13.79 -21.98
C GLY A 374 36.51 15.12 -22.68
N LEU A 375 35.36 15.74 -22.48
CA LEU A 375 35.00 17.06 -22.99
C LEU A 375 34.60 17.93 -21.81
N ASP A 376 35.06 19.17 -21.83
CA ASP A 376 34.71 20.20 -20.87
C ASP A 376 34.59 21.50 -21.68
N SER A 377 33.43 22.15 -21.58
CA SER A 377 32.94 23.12 -22.57
C SER A 377 33.13 24.57 -22.14
N ASP A 378 32.94 24.90 -20.87
CA ASP A 378 33.26 26.19 -20.23
C ASP A 378 34.64 26.25 -19.60
N GLY A 379 35.23 25.12 -19.23
CA GLY A 379 36.62 25.04 -18.79
C GLY A 379 36.81 25.10 -17.28
N ASP A 380 35.87 24.57 -16.51
CA ASP A 380 35.88 24.60 -15.04
C ASP A 380 36.44 23.35 -14.36
N GLY A 381 36.60 22.25 -15.12
CA GLY A 381 37.24 21.03 -14.64
C GLY A 381 36.30 19.83 -14.67
N LEU A 382 35.01 20.07 -14.44
CA LEU A 382 33.97 19.05 -14.49
C LEU A 382 33.69 18.63 -15.95
N ASP A 383 33.54 17.33 -16.22
CA ASP A 383 33.27 16.84 -17.58
C ASP A 383 31.82 17.15 -18.02
N ASP A 384 31.63 17.50 -19.30
CA ASP A 384 30.34 17.66 -20.01
C ASP A 384 29.33 16.51 -19.73
N ALA A 385 29.81 15.33 -19.28
CA ALA A 385 29.00 14.19 -18.88
C ALA A 385 28.15 14.47 -17.63
N PHE A 386 28.69 15.22 -16.68
CA PHE A 386 28.14 15.45 -15.35
C PHE A 386 27.37 16.77 -15.25
N GLU A 387 27.66 17.75 -16.13
CA GLU A 387 27.02 19.10 -16.26
C GLU A 387 25.54 19.13 -16.71
N GLY A 388 24.77 18.06 -16.47
CA GLY A 388 23.33 17.99 -16.71
C GLY A 388 22.85 18.53 -18.07
N ASN A 389 22.02 19.59 -18.03
CA ASN A 389 21.41 20.18 -19.24
C ASN A 389 22.13 21.40 -19.80
N ASP A 390 23.01 22.06 -19.02
CA ASP A 390 23.69 23.30 -19.41
C ASP A 390 25.20 23.22 -19.22
N VAL A 391 25.84 22.37 -20.03
CA VAL A 391 27.31 22.18 -20.23
C VAL A 391 28.15 23.44 -20.54
N ASN A 392 27.67 24.64 -20.24
CA ASN A 392 28.41 25.89 -20.47
C ASN A 392 27.90 27.00 -19.54
N ASP A 393 27.62 26.66 -18.29
CA ASP A 393 27.02 27.58 -17.34
C ASP A 393 28.06 28.47 -16.64
N GLY A 394 29.34 28.09 -16.64
CA GLY A 394 30.44 28.88 -16.14
C GLY A 394 31.40 28.12 -15.25
N PHE A 395 31.35 28.42 -13.96
CA PHE A 395 32.07 27.79 -12.85
C PHE A 395 30.97 27.70 -11.77
N ASP A 396 30.01 26.81 -11.99
CA ASP A 396 29.00 26.50 -10.98
C ASP A 396 29.55 25.39 -10.09
N VAL A 397 30.07 25.78 -8.93
CA VAL A 397 30.93 24.92 -8.09
C VAL A 397 30.21 23.72 -7.46
N ASN A 398 28.90 23.63 -7.65
CA ASN A 398 28.05 22.52 -7.25
C ASN A 398 27.40 21.83 -8.45
N ASP A 399 27.46 22.45 -9.63
CA ASP A 399 26.63 22.12 -10.78
C ASP A 399 25.15 21.86 -10.37
N GLU A 400 24.58 20.69 -10.65
CA GLU A 400 23.20 20.36 -10.27
C GLU A 400 23.09 19.75 -8.84
N ILE A 401 24.20 19.58 -8.11
CA ILE A 401 24.26 18.98 -6.75
C ILE A 401 24.19 20.09 -5.69
N ASP A 402 23.03 20.73 -5.56
CA ASP A 402 22.77 21.84 -4.63
C ASP A 402 22.35 21.36 -3.22
N ASP A 403 21.84 20.14 -3.12
CA ASP A 403 21.39 19.45 -1.90
C ASP A 403 21.82 17.97 -1.95
N PRO A 404 23.07 17.64 -1.54
CA PRO A 404 23.64 16.30 -1.71
C PRO A 404 22.75 15.16 -1.21
N ALA A 405 22.02 15.37 -0.12
CA ALA A 405 21.10 14.38 0.45
C ALA A 405 19.88 14.04 -0.43
N ASN A 406 19.62 14.81 -1.50
CA ASN A 406 18.52 14.56 -2.44
C ASN A 406 19.00 14.46 -3.90
N ASP A 407 20.21 14.97 -4.19
CA ASP A 407 20.75 15.06 -5.53
C ASP A 407 21.78 13.95 -5.84
N LEU A 408 22.28 13.23 -4.83
CA LEU A 408 23.18 12.07 -4.96
C LEU A 408 22.51 10.76 -4.51
N PRO A 409 23.00 9.60 -4.99
CA PRO A 409 22.54 8.29 -4.51
C PRO A 409 22.75 8.07 -3.01
N ASP A 410 21.74 7.49 -2.37
CA ASP A 410 21.64 7.17 -0.93
C ASP A 410 20.67 5.98 -0.83
N THR A 411 21.19 4.75 -0.73
CA THR A 411 20.39 3.51 -0.82
C THR A 411 19.55 3.30 0.43
N ASP A 412 20.15 3.37 1.62
CA ASP A 412 19.44 3.16 2.89
C ASP A 412 18.61 4.38 3.33
N GLY A 413 18.91 5.57 2.78
CA GLY A 413 18.26 6.83 3.14
C GLY A 413 18.52 7.26 4.60
N THR A 414 19.47 6.62 5.29
CA THR A 414 19.74 6.83 6.72
C THR A 414 21.13 7.30 7.08
N GLY A 415 22.18 7.16 6.29
CA GLY A 415 23.52 7.46 6.74
C GLY A 415 24.10 8.79 6.23
N ASP A 416 25.23 8.65 5.55
CA ASP A 416 25.71 9.60 4.55
C ASP A 416 25.26 9.09 3.15
N VAL A 417 25.67 9.75 2.08
CA VAL A 417 25.41 9.25 0.70
C VAL A 417 26.38 8.10 0.37
N ASN A 418 26.03 7.22 -0.58
CA ASN A 418 26.72 5.93 -0.80
C ASN A 418 28.25 6.03 -0.81
N TYR A 419 28.84 6.92 -1.62
CA TYR A 419 30.32 7.08 -1.70
C TYR A 419 31.03 7.50 -0.40
N ARG A 420 30.30 7.75 0.67
CA ARG A 420 30.82 8.03 2.01
C ARG A 420 30.22 7.11 3.08
N ASP A 421 29.43 6.13 2.70
CA ASP A 421 28.86 5.14 3.58
C ASP A 421 29.55 3.79 3.42
N PHE A 422 29.86 3.15 4.55
CA PHE A 422 30.65 1.91 4.52
C PHE A 422 29.77 0.64 4.42
N ASP A 423 28.46 0.85 4.37
CA ASP A 423 27.34 -0.08 4.52
C ASP A 423 26.18 0.61 3.79
N ASP A 424 26.24 0.61 2.46
CA ASP A 424 25.47 1.52 1.60
C ASP A 424 23.95 1.30 1.71
N ASP A 425 23.53 0.03 1.80
CA ASP A 425 22.14 -0.40 1.87
C ASP A 425 21.59 -0.52 3.31
N GLY A 426 22.48 -0.45 4.30
CA GLY A 426 22.14 -0.40 5.72
C GLY A 426 21.67 -1.73 6.29
N ASP A 427 22.07 -2.87 5.71
CA ASP A 427 21.68 -4.22 6.14
C ASP A 427 22.51 -4.75 7.36
N ASP A 428 23.41 -3.91 7.90
CA ASP A 428 24.41 -4.22 8.95
C ASP A 428 25.59 -5.13 8.46
N ILE A 429 25.77 -5.30 7.15
CA ILE A 429 26.90 -5.97 6.50
C ILE A 429 27.72 -4.94 5.71
N ASP A 430 28.92 -4.64 6.20
CA ASP A 430 29.84 -3.74 5.49
C ASP A 430 30.03 -4.16 4.00
N THR A 431 29.85 -3.26 3.02
CA THR A 431 30.02 -3.46 1.56
C THR A 431 31.16 -4.40 1.15
N PRO A 432 32.40 -4.27 1.68
CA PRO A 432 33.49 -5.19 1.33
C PRO A 432 33.31 -6.66 1.76
N ASP A 433 32.39 -6.96 2.69
CA ASP A 433 32.07 -8.31 3.14
C ASP A 433 30.98 -8.98 2.27
N GLU A 434 30.35 -8.24 1.35
CA GLU A 434 29.32 -8.68 0.39
C GLU A 434 29.86 -9.10 -0.99
N ASP A 435 31.19 -9.22 -1.11
CA ASP A 435 31.87 -9.88 -2.24
C ASP A 435 31.63 -11.42 -2.19
N ALA A 436 30.40 -11.84 -2.51
CA ALA A 436 29.90 -13.21 -2.48
C ALA A 436 30.84 -14.17 -3.22
N ASN A 437 31.42 -13.74 -4.35
CA ASN A 437 32.27 -14.59 -5.17
C ASN A 437 33.77 -14.54 -4.75
N ASN A 438 34.15 -13.60 -3.88
CA ASN A 438 35.48 -13.35 -3.34
C ASN A 438 36.53 -12.97 -4.42
N ASP A 439 36.15 -12.18 -5.42
CA ASP A 439 37.08 -11.65 -6.43
C ASP A 439 37.53 -10.20 -6.24
N GLY A 440 36.98 -9.53 -5.21
CA GLY A 440 37.33 -8.22 -4.72
C GLY A 440 36.70 -7.09 -5.53
N ASP A 441 35.46 -7.30 -5.97
CA ASP A 441 34.66 -6.42 -6.83
C ASP A 441 33.18 -6.65 -6.47
N PRO A 442 32.65 -5.98 -5.42
CA PRO A 442 31.26 -6.16 -4.95
C PRO A 442 30.21 -5.77 -6.00
N THR A 443 30.54 -4.83 -6.90
CA THR A 443 29.60 -4.24 -7.88
C THR A 443 29.08 -5.19 -8.96
N ASN A 444 29.36 -6.48 -8.88
CA ASN A 444 28.88 -7.49 -9.81
C ASN A 444 28.44 -8.79 -9.14
N ASP A 445 28.45 -8.81 -7.81
CA ASP A 445 27.82 -9.84 -7.01
C ASP A 445 26.39 -9.38 -6.75
N ASP A 446 25.46 -10.26 -7.08
CA ASP A 446 24.02 -10.05 -7.23
C ASP A 446 23.47 -11.47 -7.00
N THR A 447 23.16 -11.73 -5.74
CA THR A 447 22.97 -13.06 -5.16
C THR A 447 21.61 -13.63 -5.53
N ASP A 448 20.60 -12.77 -5.57
CA ASP A 448 19.24 -13.06 -5.97
C ASP A 448 19.02 -12.91 -7.48
N GLU A 449 19.95 -12.27 -8.22
CA GLU A 449 19.95 -12.02 -9.68
C GLU A 449 18.91 -10.94 -10.12
N ASP A 450 18.41 -10.09 -9.20
CA ASP A 450 17.35 -9.10 -9.45
C ASP A 450 17.81 -7.92 -10.34
N GLY A 451 19.13 -7.70 -10.40
CA GLY A 451 19.79 -6.66 -11.17
C GLY A 451 20.38 -5.53 -10.32
N THR A 452 20.16 -5.56 -9.01
CA THR A 452 20.76 -4.75 -7.95
C THR A 452 21.90 -5.57 -7.34
N PRO A 453 23.14 -5.07 -7.32
CA PRO A 453 24.22 -5.79 -6.66
C PRO A 453 24.00 -5.87 -5.15
N ASP A 454 24.52 -6.95 -4.52
CA ASP A 454 24.36 -7.24 -3.08
C ASP A 454 24.56 -5.98 -2.21
N TYR A 455 25.65 -5.23 -2.41
CA TYR A 455 25.96 -4.04 -1.60
C TYR A 455 25.01 -2.83 -1.74
N LEU A 456 24.08 -2.87 -2.69
CA LEU A 456 23.03 -1.86 -2.87
C LEU A 456 21.64 -2.49 -2.65
N ASP A 457 21.57 -3.76 -2.27
CA ASP A 457 20.35 -4.50 -2.10
C ASP A 457 20.19 -4.93 -0.64
N PRO A 458 19.37 -4.20 0.14
CA PRO A 458 19.14 -4.52 1.54
C PRO A 458 18.46 -5.87 1.76
N ASN A 459 18.01 -6.54 0.69
CA ASN A 459 17.39 -7.85 0.73
C ASN A 459 18.33 -9.01 0.34
N ALA A 460 19.58 -8.75 -0.08
CA ALA A 460 20.51 -9.74 -0.62
C ALA A 460 21.06 -10.77 0.40
N ASP A 461 20.47 -10.94 1.60
CA ASP A 461 20.94 -11.89 2.61
C ASP A 461 20.69 -13.35 2.16
N PRO A 462 21.73 -14.15 1.84
CA PRO A 462 21.56 -15.56 1.48
C PRO A 462 21.13 -16.47 2.64
N ASP A 463 21.05 -15.93 3.86
CA ASP A 463 20.45 -16.54 5.04
C ASP A 463 19.07 -15.90 5.40
N LYS A 464 18.48 -15.02 4.56
CA LYS A 464 17.09 -14.50 4.70
C LYS A 464 16.10 -15.68 4.66
N ASP A 465 15.12 -15.60 5.55
CA ASP A 465 14.19 -16.66 5.96
C ASP A 465 12.93 -15.91 6.41
N THR A 466 12.14 -15.47 5.43
CA THR A 466 11.08 -14.47 5.54
C THR A 466 9.98 -14.92 6.51
N ASP A 467 9.42 -16.11 6.32
CA ASP A 467 8.45 -16.71 7.24
C ASP A 467 9.06 -17.27 8.55
N GLY A 468 10.40 -17.33 8.63
CA GLY A 468 11.14 -17.79 9.79
C GLY A 468 11.00 -19.28 10.12
N ASP A 469 10.62 -20.12 9.14
CA ASP A 469 10.45 -21.55 9.32
C ASP A 469 11.77 -22.33 9.49
N GLY A 470 12.88 -21.69 9.10
CA GLY A 470 14.24 -22.23 9.13
C GLY A 470 14.75 -22.76 7.79
N VAL A 471 14.07 -22.49 6.68
CA VAL A 471 14.46 -22.70 5.29
C VAL A 471 14.68 -21.33 4.65
N PRO A 472 15.92 -21.00 4.19
CA PRO A 472 16.16 -19.70 3.58
C PRO A 472 15.45 -19.56 2.24
N ASP A 473 14.95 -18.35 1.95
CA ASP A 473 14.14 -17.95 0.78
C ASP A 473 14.71 -18.49 -0.53
N VAL A 474 16.04 -18.31 -0.73
CA VAL A 474 16.79 -18.86 -1.88
C VAL A 474 16.67 -20.38 -2.14
N THR A 475 16.11 -21.12 -1.18
CA THR A 475 15.82 -22.55 -1.27
C THR A 475 14.42 -22.95 -0.82
N ASP A 476 13.60 -22.00 -0.40
CA ASP A 476 12.18 -22.22 -0.15
C ASP A 476 11.43 -22.46 -1.48
N LEU A 477 10.16 -22.80 -1.38
CA LEU A 477 9.23 -22.91 -2.51
C LEU A 477 8.02 -21.96 -2.36
N ASP A 478 7.92 -21.30 -1.20
CA ASP A 478 6.78 -20.55 -0.67
C ASP A 478 7.33 -19.66 0.45
N ASP A 479 8.01 -18.57 0.08
CA ASP A 479 8.91 -17.78 0.96
C ASP A 479 8.18 -17.08 2.14
N ASP A 480 6.90 -16.71 1.99
CA ASP A 480 6.02 -16.20 3.05
C ASP A 480 5.08 -17.26 3.65
N ASN A 481 5.02 -18.44 3.02
CA ASN A 481 4.30 -19.63 3.48
C ASN A 481 2.78 -19.45 3.57
N ASP A 482 2.25 -18.53 2.76
CA ASP A 482 0.83 -18.32 2.50
C ASP A 482 0.19 -19.50 1.73
N GLY A 483 1.02 -20.41 1.21
CA GLY A 483 0.59 -21.63 0.55
C GLY A 483 0.40 -21.51 -0.95
N ILE A 484 0.55 -20.32 -1.53
CA ILE A 484 0.83 -20.13 -2.95
C ILE A 484 2.30 -20.61 -3.15
N LEU A 485 2.95 -20.32 -4.26
CA LEU A 485 4.29 -20.85 -4.52
C LEU A 485 4.95 -19.75 -5.30
N ASP A 486 6.18 -19.34 -4.97
CA ASP A 486 6.80 -18.16 -5.58
C ASP A 486 6.77 -18.19 -7.12
N THR A 487 6.76 -19.38 -7.73
CA THR A 487 6.62 -19.55 -9.19
C THR A 487 5.24 -19.25 -9.81
N GLU A 488 4.20 -19.16 -8.98
CA GLU A 488 2.84 -18.75 -9.32
C GLU A 488 2.62 -17.27 -8.95
N GLU A 489 3.19 -16.76 -7.85
CA GLU A 489 3.21 -15.31 -7.52
C GLU A 489 4.10 -14.48 -8.44
N ASP A 490 5.28 -14.98 -8.83
CA ASP A 490 6.06 -14.43 -9.94
C ASP A 490 6.05 -15.36 -11.17
N PRO A 491 5.05 -15.21 -12.07
CA PRO A 491 4.90 -16.08 -13.22
C PRO A 491 5.87 -15.74 -14.38
N ASN A 492 7.19 -15.94 -14.22
CA ASN A 492 8.28 -15.84 -15.23
C ASN A 492 7.91 -15.13 -16.57
N LEU A 493 7.56 -13.85 -16.47
CA LEU A 493 7.09 -13.05 -17.62
C LEU A 493 8.27 -12.58 -18.50
N ASP A 494 9.46 -12.51 -17.94
CA ASP A 494 10.69 -11.94 -18.47
C ASP A 494 11.72 -12.99 -18.98
N GLY A 495 11.74 -14.18 -18.42
CA GLY A 495 12.31 -15.39 -19.01
C GLY A 495 13.57 -15.97 -18.34
N ASP A 496 13.88 -15.62 -17.10
CA ASP A 496 14.95 -16.16 -16.24
C ASP A 496 14.57 -17.48 -15.55
N ASP A 497 13.28 -17.70 -15.27
CA ASP A 497 12.76 -18.81 -14.44
C ASP A 497 13.18 -18.65 -12.96
N ASP A 498 13.22 -17.42 -12.42
CA ASP A 498 13.70 -17.12 -11.06
C ASP A 498 12.81 -16.08 -10.35
N PRO A 499 12.02 -16.47 -9.33
CA PRO A 499 11.05 -15.59 -8.65
C PRO A 499 11.69 -14.48 -7.82
N LEU A 500 12.98 -14.61 -7.50
CA LEU A 500 13.75 -13.59 -6.80
C LEU A 500 14.25 -12.47 -7.75
N THR A 501 14.09 -12.62 -9.07
CA THR A 501 14.64 -11.66 -10.02
C THR A 501 13.58 -10.79 -10.65
N ASN A 502 13.65 -9.46 -10.44
CA ASN A 502 12.59 -8.53 -10.86
C ASN A 502 11.21 -9.02 -10.37
N PRO A 503 11.08 -9.31 -9.07
CA PRO A 503 9.89 -9.97 -8.56
C PRO A 503 8.64 -9.12 -8.82
N LEU A 504 7.52 -9.79 -9.02
CA LEU A 504 6.25 -9.09 -9.16
C LEU A 504 5.88 -8.47 -7.81
N ASP A 505 5.52 -7.20 -7.85
CA ASP A 505 5.06 -6.39 -6.72
C ASP A 505 3.82 -5.65 -7.24
N SER A 506 2.64 -6.13 -6.82
CA SER A 506 1.37 -5.82 -7.47
C SER A 506 0.81 -4.46 -7.00
N ASP A 507 0.96 -4.13 -5.73
CA ASP A 507 0.55 -2.84 -5.16
C ASP A 507 1.65 -1.75 -5.14
N ASN A 508 2.93 -2.13 -5.31
CA ASN A 508 4.10 -1.27 -5.24
C ASN A 508 4.39 -0.68 -3.84
N ASP A 509 4.15 -1.45 -2.79
CA ASP A 509 4.42 -1.05 -1.41
C ASP A 509 5.89 -1.30 -0.98
N GLY A 510 6.60 -2.15 -1.72
CA GLY A 510 8.00 -2.51 -1.51
C GLY A 510 8.22 -3.96 -1.07
N TYR A 511 7.17 -4.72 -0.77
CA TYR A 511 7.19 -6.16 -0.58
C TYR A 511 6.75 -6.84 -1.89
N PRO A 512 7.58 -7.69 -2.50
CA PRO A 512 7.15 -8.44 -3.65
C PRO A 512 6.18 -9.55 -3.26
N ASN A 513 5.25 -9.88 -4.16
CA ASN A 513 4.13 -10.83 -3.99
C ASN A 513 4.46 -12.23 -3.42
N HIS A 514 5.72 -12.63 -3.33
CA HIS A 514 6.12 -13.94 -2.76
C HIS A 514 6.71 -13.80 -1.34
N LEU A 515 6.77 -12.58 -0.84
CA LEU A 515 7.26 -12.20 0.49
C LEU A 515 6.19 -11.38 1.24
N ASP A 516 4.97 -11.38 0.73
CA ASP A 516 3.91 -10.44 1.06
C ASP A 516 2.62 -11.22 1.23
N ILE A 517 2.04 -11.18 2.43
CA ILE A 517 0.82 -11.93 2.72
C ILE A 517 -0.46 -11.19 2.30
N ASP A 518 -0.39 -9.97 1.77
CA ASP A 518 -1.51 -9.15 1.26
C ASP A 518 -1.08 -8.38 -0.01
N SER A 519 -0.87 -9.15 -1.08
CA SER A 519 -0.20 -8.77 -2.33
C SER A 519 -0.82 -7.59 -3.10
N ASP A 520 -2.06 -7.21 -2.82
CA ASP A 520 -2.70 -6.03 -3.41
C ASP A 520 -3.17 -4.97 -2.41
N ASN A 521 -2.82 -5.16 -1.13
CA ASN A 521 -2.95 -4.21 -0.04
C ASN A 521 -4.40 -3.79 0.23
N ASP A 522 -5.29 -4.77 0.18
CA ASP A 522 -6.72 -4.59 0.38
C ASP A 522 -7.18 -5.00 1.80
N GLY A 523 -6.29 -5.66 2.55
CA GLY A 523 -6.50 -6.09 3.93
C GLY A 523 -7.03 -7.52 4.09
N ILE A 524 -7.15 -8.29 3.02
CA ILE A 524 -7.53 -9.70 3.03
C ILE A 524 -6.29 -10.54 2.68
N PRO A 525 -5.82 -11.46 3.55
CA PRO A 525 -4.57 -12.18 3.26
C PRO A 525 -4.64 -13.12 2.05
N ASP A 526 -3.54 -13.22 1.29
CA ASP A 526 -3.38 -14.02 0.07
C ASP A 526 -3.80 -15.50 0.25
N ASN A 527 -3.50 -16.09 1.41
CA ASN A 527 -3.92 -17.45 1.76
C ASN A 527 -5.45 -17.63 1.69
N VAL A 528 -6.18 -16.61 2.15
CA VAL A 528 -7.65 -16.55 2.21
C VAL A 528 -8.22 -16.32 0.81
N GLU A 529 -7.62 -15.41 0.05
CA GLU A 529 -8.07 -15.06 -1.29
C GLU A 529 -7.80 -16.14 -2.33
N ALA A 530 -6.68 -16.85 -2.21
CA ALA A 530 -6.32 -17.95 -3.10
C ALA A 530 -7.27 -19.16 -3.04
N GLN A 531 -8.30 -19.14 -2.18
CA GLN A 531 -9.19 -20.26 -1.90
C GLN A 531 -10.66 -19.82 -1.80
N THR A 532 -11.59 -20.61 -2.35
CA THR A 532 -13.03 -20.41 -2.14
C THR A 532 -13.42 -20.65 -0.69
N THR A 533 -14.38 -19.89 -0.14
CA THR A 533 -14.87 -20.05 1.25
C THR A 533 -15.30 -21.48 1.57
N ASP A 534 -16.11 -22.09 0.70
CA ASP A 534 -16.66 -23.45 0.84
C ASP A 534 -15.57 -24.56 0.81
N GLY A 535 -14.39 -24.21 0.32
CA GLY A 535 -13.24 -25.08 0.09
C GLY A 535 -12.01 -24.79 0.95
N TYR A 536 -12.08 -23.77 1.80
CA TYR A 536 -10.95 -23.21 2.55
C TYR A 536 -10.23 -24.26 3.39
N ILE A 537 -8.90 -24.25 3.33
CA ILE A 537 -8.02 -25.11 4.11
C ILE A 537 -7.09 -24.22 4.90
N ALA A 538 -7.36 -24.03 6.19
CA ALA A 538 -6.45 -23.31 7.07
C ALA A 538 -5.04 -23.97 7.14
N PRO A 539 -3.96 -23.17 7.26
CA PRO A 539 -2.60 -23.64 7.42
C PRO A 539 -2.47 -24.47 8.71
N ASN A 540 -1.49 -25.37 8.75
CA ASN A 540 -1.23 -26.17 9.94
C ASN A 540 0.15 -25.92 10.54
N GLU A 541 0.20 -26.00 11.86
CA GLU A 541 1.43 -25.87 12.63
C GLU A 541 2.44 -27.00 12.36
N ASP A 542 3.50 -26.65 11.63
CA ASP A 542 4.63 -27.51 11.35
C ASP A 542 5.84 -27.25 12.27
N ASP A 543 6.82 -28.17 12.22
CA ASP A 543 8.11 -27.93 12.87
C ASP A 543 9.18 -27.72 11.80
N GLU A 544 10.26 -26.99 12.13
CA GLU A 544 11.45 -26.75 11.28
C GLU A 544 11.95 -28.01 10.52
N ALA A 545 11.68 -29.23 11.02
CA ALA A 545 12.08 -30.45 10.32
C ALA A 545 11.06 -30.95 9.29
N THR A 546 9.79 -30.56 9.39
CA THR A 546 8.76 -30.77 8.37
C THR A 546 8.97 -29.80 7.21
N TYR A 547 9.12 -28.51 7.48
CA TYR A 547 9.42 -27.46 6.51
C TYR A 547 10.66 -27.82 5.66
N LEU A 548 11.78 -28.14 6.31
CA LEU A 548 12.98 -28.64 5.63
C LEU A 548 12.80 -30.01 4.90
N GLU A 549 11.77 -30.81 5.19
CA GLU A 549 11.44 -32.04 4.41
C GLU A 549 10.58 -31.71 3.18
N ASN A 550 9.85 -30.59 3.22
CA ASN A 550 8.98 -30.11 2.17
C ASN A 550 9.60 -29.00 1.30
N ASP A 551 10.83 -28.59 1.60
CA ASP A 551 11.49 -27.46 0.95
C ASP A 551 10.67 -26.17 1.22
N GLY A 552 10.32 -25.94 2.50
CA GLY A 552 9.71 -24.72 3.07
C GLY A 552 8.19 -24.53 2.93
N LEU A 553 7.58 -25.22 1.97
CA LEU A 553 6.11 -25.28 1.86
C LEU A 553 5.38 -25.96 3.06
N ASN A 554 4.30 -25.32 3.55
CA ASN A 554 3.42 -25.85 4.59
C ASN A 554 2.88 -27.26 4.26
N SER A 555 2.85 -28.18 5.23
CA SER A 555 2.31 -29.54 4.96
C SER A 555 0.79 -29.61 4.77
N ALA A 556 0.06 -28.52 5.01
CA ALA A 556 -1.34 -28.34 4.61
C ALA A 556 -1.48 -28.33 3.08
N TYR A 557 -0.49 -27.77 2.37
CA TYR A 557 -0.48 -27.50 0.94
C TYR A 557 0.60 -28.28 0.19
N PRO A 558 0.62 -29.63 0.20
CA PRO A 558 1.75 -30.43 -0.28
C PRO A 558 2.06 -30.36 -1.79
N GLU A 559 1.27 -29.62 -2.57
CA GLU A 559 1.53 -29.32 -3.99
C GLU A 559 1.40 -27.81 -4.31
N GLY A 560 1.33 -26.94 -3.29
CA GLY A 560 0.88 -25.55 -3.39
C GLY A 560 -0.65 -25.44 -3.50
N LEU A 561 -1.17 -24.25 -3.25
CA LEU A 561 -2.52 -23.85 -3.59
C LEU A 561 -2.65 -23.70 -5.12
N THR A 562 -3.88 -23.54 -5.58
CA THR A 562 -4.14 -23.14 -6.97
C THR A 562 -5.06 -21.95 -6.83
N PRO A 563 -4.50 -20.72 -6.94
CA PRO A 563 -5.26 -19.51 -6.68
C PRO A 563 -6.56 -19.45 -7.48
N VAL A 564 -7.58 -18.88 -6.85
CA VAL A 564 -8.88 -18.63 -7.45
C VAL A 564 -8.78 -17.41 -8.40
N ASP A 565 -9.70 -17.37 -9.36
CA ASP A 565 -9.87 -16.31 -10.36
C ASP A 565 -11.40 -16.27 -10.55
N THR A 566 -12.06 -15.52 -9.67
CA THR A 566 -13.50 -15.55 -9.44
C THR A 566 -14.27 -15.08 -10.67
N ASP A 567 -13.90 -13.92 -11.22
CA ASP A 567 -14.55 -13.36 -12.41
C ASP A 567 -14.07 -13.99 -13.75
N THR A 568 -12.95 -14.72 -13.74
CA THR A 568 -12.31 -15.39 -14.88
C THR A 568 -11.68 -14.46 -15.93
N ASP A 569 -11.27 -13.25 -15.55
CA ASP A 569 -10.58 -12.30 -16.42
C ASP A 569 -9.08 -12.62 -16.61
N GLY A 570 -8.53 -13.41 -15.69
CA GLY A 570 -7.17 -13.92 -15.69
C GLY A 570 -6.17 -13.14 -14.85
N THR A 571 -6.65 -12.25 -13.98
CA THR A 571 -6.03 -11.89 -12.69
C THR A 571 -6.52 -12.91 -11.65
N GLN A 572 -5.78 -13.11 -10.56
CA GLN A 572 -6.17 -14.03 -9.50
C GLN A 572 -6.56 -13.22 -8.29
N ASP A 573 -7.50 -13.73 -7.49
CA ASP A 573 -8.18 -12.98 -6.42
C ASP A 573 -7.17 -12.25 -5.51
N TYR A 574 -6.12 -12.93 -5.03
CA TYR A 574 -5.02 -12.37 -4.21
C TYR A 574 -4.19 -11.21 -4.85
N THR A 575 -4.53 -10.78 -6.05
CA THR A 575 -3.88 -9.66 -6.77
C THR A 575 -4.88 -8.77 -7.50
N ASP A 576 -6.18 -9.02 -7.31
CA ASP A 576 -7.27 -8.35 -8.01
C ASP A 576 -8.11 -7.54 -7.03
N LEU A 577 -7.94 -6.22 -7.04
CA LEU A 577 -8.66 -5.26 -6.19
C LEU A 577 -10.21 -5.23 -6.32
N ASP A 578 -10.80 -6.12 -7.11
CA ASP A 578 -12.23 -6.23 -7.48
C ASP A 578 -12.44 -7.66 -8.04
N SER A 579 -12.30 -8.68 -7.17
CA SER A 579 -12.17 -10.11 -7.48
C SER A 579 -13.31 -10.69 -8.30
N ASP A 580 -14.52 -10.16 -8.15
CA ASP A 580 -15.71 -10.60 -8.89
C ASP A 580 -16.16 -9.61 -10.00
N ASN A 581 -15.47 -8.45 -10.10
CA ASN A 581 -15.66 -7.41 -11.11
C ASN A 581 -17.05 -6.75 -11.08
N ASP A 582 -17.58 -6.55 -9.88
CA ASP A 582 -18.92 -6.03 -9.61
C ASP A 582 -18.96 -4.48 -9.48
N LEU A 583 -17.79 -3.81 -9.47
CA LEU A 583 -17.52 -2.37 -9.29
C LEU A 583 -17.31 -1.88 -7.86
N VAL A 584 -17.42 -2.75 -6.87
CA VAL A 584 -17.03 -2.50 -5.49
C VAL A 584 -15.62 -3.10 -5.27
N PRO A 585 -14.72 -2.41 -4.55
CA PRO A 585 -13.38 -2.97 -4.30
C PRO A 585 -13.39 -3.96 -3.15
N ASP A 586 -12.55 -4.99 -3.23
CA ASP A 586 -12.42 -6.06 -2.23
C ASP A 586 -12.17 -5.51 -0.80
N ASN A 587 -11.27 -4.53 -0.64
CA ASN A 587 -11.10 -3.83 0.64
C ASN A 587 -12.40 -3.25 1.22
N ASN A 588 -13.32 -2.77 0.39
CA ASN A 588 -14.62 -2.26 0.86
C ASN A 588 -15.51 -3.41 1.33
N GLU A 589 -15.62 -4.48 0.57
CA GLU A 589 -16.51 -5.62 0.88
C GLU A 589 -15.96 -6.50 2.00
N GLY A 590 -14.67 -6.83 1.98
CA GLY A 590 -14.01 -7.67 2.98
C GLY A 590 -13.82 -7.00 4.34
N ASN A 591 -13.93 -5.67 4.43
CA ASN A 591 -13.72 -4.93 5.67
C ASN A 591 -14.91 -4.09 6.14
N ASP A 592 -16.08 -4.15 5.51
CA ASP A 592 -17.30 -3.47 5.97
C ASP A 592 -18.17 -4.40 6.84
N PHE A 593 -17.76 -4.60 8.09
CA PHE A 593 -18.46 -5.46 9.05
C PHE A 593 -19.79 -4.89 9.55
N ASN A 594 -20.09 -3.62 9.25
CA ASN A 594 -21.30 -2.95 9.69
C ASN A 594 -22.24 -2.59 8.54
N PHE A 595 -21.88 -2.98 7.31
CA PHE A 595 -22.63 -2.84 6.07
C PHE A 595 -23.08 -1.39 5.78
N ASP A 596 -22.26 -0.39 6.12
CA ASP A 596 -22.56 1.04 5.87
C ASP A 596 -21.94 1.61 4.57
N GLY A 597 -21.42 0.72 3.72
CA GLY A 597 -20.72 1.02 2.47
C GLY A 597 -19.34 1.61 2.67
N GLN A 598 -18.78 1.55 3.89
CA GLN A 598 -17.45 2.05 4.20
C GLN A 598 -16.66 1.01 5.00
N PRO A 599 -15.40 0.74 4.61
CA PRO A 599 -14.59 -0.21 5.35
C PRO A 599 -14.30 0.29 6.76
N ASP A 600 -14.46 -0.60 7.75
CA ASP A 600 -14.18 -0.36 9.17
C ASP A 600 -12.68 -0.32 9.45
N GLN A 601 -11.91 -1.09 8.68
CA GLN A 601 -10.46 -1.14 8.68
C GLN A 601 -9.90 -0.25 7.56
N THR A 602 -8.72 0.33 7.77
CA THR A 602 -8.16 1.25 6.76
C THR A 602 -6.65 1.23 6.78
N PHE A 603 -6.05 1.12 5.60
CA PHE A 603 -4.62 1.29 5.35
C PHE A 603 -4.00 2.52 6.04
N THR A 604 -2.95 2.29 6.82
CA THR A 604 -2.23 3.28 7.61
C THR A 604 -0.88 3.69 7.02
N GLY A 605 -0.33 2.87 6.11
CA GLY A 605 1.02 2.94 5.56
C GLY A 605 2.10 2.60 6.59
N VAL A 606 1.78 1.75 7.56
CA VAL A 606 2.69 1.25 8.59
C VAL A 606 2.46 -0.24 8.71
N ASP A 607 3.54 -0.99 8.58
CA ASP A 607 3.61 -2.41 8.86
C ASP A 607 4.72 -2.57 9.93
N THR A 608 4.36 -3.13 11.09
CA THR A 608 5.19 -3.11 12.29
C THR A 608 6.10 -4.32 12.41
N ASP A 609 5.69 -5.49 11.92
CA ASP A 609 6.46 -6.73 11.98
C ASP A 609 7.02 -7.21 10.65
N GLY A 610 6.62 -6.60 9.54
CA GLY A 610 7.31 -6.70 8.26
C GLY A 610 6.78 -7.83 7.38
N ASP A 611 5.51 -8.23 7.52
CA ASP A 611 4.94 -9.36 6.78
C ASP A 611 4.08 -8.99 5.56
N GLY A 612 3.97 -7.69 5.27
CA GLY A 612 3.24 -7.18 4.11
C GLY A 612 1.82 -6.71 4.44
N LEU A 613 1.21 -7.20 5.53
CA LEU A 613 -0.11 -6.74 5.97
C LEU A 613 0.00 -5.43 6.78
N ASP A 614 -0.79 -4.40 6.43
CA ASP A 614 -0.73 -3.11 7.14
C ASP A 614 -1.35 -3.17 8.56
N ASP A 615 -0.74 -2.44 9.52
CA ASP A 615 -1.20 -2.24 10.91
C ASP A 615 -2.70 -1.86 11.03
N GLY A 616 -3.28 -1.33 9.96
CA GLY A 616 -4.68 -0.95 9.83
C GLY A 616 -5.66 -2.13 9.75
N TYR A 617 -5.16 -3.31 9.39
CA TYR A 617 -5.90 -4.56 9.20
C TYR A 617 -5.57 -5.62 10.28
N GLU A 618 -4.39 -5.54 10.92
CA GLU A 618 -3.90 -6.44 12.00
C GLU A 618 -4.60 -6.31 13.39
N GLY A 619 -5.90 -6.06 13.39
CA GLY A 619 -6.78 -6.00 14.55
C GLY A 619 -6.17 -5.47 15.87
N SER A 620 -5.81 -6.38 16.79
CA SER A 620 -5.37 -5.99 18.14
C SER A 620 -3.91 -6.24 18.50
N ASP A 621 -3.19 -7.03 17.69
CA ASP A 621 -1.78 -7.40 17.94
C ASP A 621 -0.91 -7.26 16.69
N VAL A 622 -0.79 -6.01 16.20
CA VAL A 622 0.10 -5.50 15.12
C VAL A 622 1.61 -5.88 15.14
N ASN A 623 2.00 -6.96 15.82
CA ASN A 623 3.38 -7.42 15.91
C ASN A 623 3.37 -8.92 16.29
N ASP A 624 2.54 -9.72 15.67
CA ASP A 624 2.54 -11.17 15.87
C ASP A 624 3.44 -11.91 14.87
N GLY A 625 3.68 -11.28 13.72
CA GLY A 625 4.67 -11.48 12.67
C GLY A 625 4.45 -12.73 11.84
N PHE A 626 4.28 -12.62 10.51
CA PHE A 626 4.06 -13.74 9.58
C PHE A 626 3.03 -14.75 10.08
N ASP A 627 1.88 -14.23 10.51
CA ASP A 627 0.65 -15.02 10.63
C ASP A 627 -0.12 -14.90 9.31
N VAL A 628 0.06 -15.85 8.40
CA VAL A 628 -0.43 -15.82 7.00
C VAL A 628 -1.95 -15.73 6.82
N ASN A 629 -2.71 -15.74 7.91
CA ASN A 629 -4.16 -15.57 7.92
C ASN A 629 -4.59 -14.40 8.82
N ASP A 630 -3.66 -13.81 9.57
CA ASP A 630 -3.91 -12.94 10.70
C ASP A 630 -5.08 -13.45 11.57
N GLU A 631 -6.20 -12.74 11.59
CA GLU A 631 -7.37 -13.06 12.40
C GLU A 631 -8.48 -13.79 11.62
N ILE A 632 -8.25 -14.07 10.33
CA ILE A 632 -9.18 -14.69 9.37
C ILE A 632 -8.90 -16.21 9.25
N ASP A 633 -9.17 -16.94 10.32
CA ASP A 633 -8.96 -18.39 10.43
C ASP A 633 -10.11 -19.23 9.82
N ASP A 634 -11.30 -18.63 9.70
CA ASP A 634 -12.55 -19.22 9.20
C ASP A 634 -13.29 -18.16 8.36
N PRO A 635 -12.93 -17.96 7.08
CA PRO A 635 -13.43 -16.86 6.25
C PRO A 635 -14.97 -16.75 6.22
N ALA A 636 -15.67 -17.89 6.28
CA ALA A 636 -17.13 -17.95 6.32
C ALA A 636 -17.78 -17.32 7.58
N ASN A 637 -16.99 -17.01 8.61
CA ASN A 637 -17.45 -16.40 9.85
C ASN A 637 -16.65 -15.15 10.25
N ASP A 638 -15.45 -15.00 9.69
CA ASP A 638 -14.51 -13.94 10.02
C ASP A 638 -14.55 -12.78 8.99
N LEU A 639 -15.13 -12.98 7.80
CA LEU A 639 -15.33 -11.93 6.77
C LEU A 639 -16.83 -11.57 6.59
N PRO A 640 -17.12 -10.36 6.06
CA PRO A 640 -18.48 -9.95 5.72
C PRO A 640 -19.11 -10.83 4.62
N ASP A 641 -20.38 -11.16 4.82
CA ASP A 641 -21.22 -11.98 3.95
C ASP A 641 -22.68 -11.56 4.21
N THR A 642 -23.27 -10.78 3.28
CA THR A 642 -24.57 -10.12 3.49
C THR A 642 -25.73 -11.11 3.34
N ASP A 643 -25.67 -12.00 2.36
CA ASP A 643 -26.79 -12.89 2.02
C ASP A 643 -26.58 -14.34 2.52
N SER A 644 -25.38 -14.66 3.00
CA SER A 644 -24.98 -16.01 3.43
C SER A 644 -25.18 -17.08 2.34
N THR A 645 -25.25 -16.68 1.06
CA THR A 645 -25.52 -17.56 -0.06
C THR A 645 -24.28 -18.04 -0.79
N GLU A 646 -23.67 -17.42 -1.78
CA GLU A 646 -22.70 -18.15 -2.64
C GLU A 646 -21.27 -18.20 -2.06
N ASP A 647 -20.67 -17.03 -1.84
CA ASP A 647 -19.34 -16.82 -1.24
C ASP A 647 -19.40 -15.53 -0.38
N VAL A 648 -18.29 -15.12 0.23
CA VAL A 648 -18.21 -13.83 0.96
C VAL A 648 -18.28 -12.65 -0.02
N ASN A 649 -18.70 -11.47 0.46
CA ASN A 649 -19.08 -10.33 -0.40
C ASN A 649 -18.10 -10.03 -1.54
N TYR A 650 -16.79 -9.89 -1.25
CA TYR A 650 -15.77 -9.56 -2.27
C TYR A 650 -15.61 -10.60 -3.41
N ARG A 651 -16.28 -11.74 -3.31
CA ARG A 651 -16.33 -12.78 -4.35
C ARG A 651 -17.74 -13.09 -4.83
N ASP A 652 -18.74 -12.32 -4.40
CA ASP A 652 -20.13 -12.53 -4.74
C ASP A 652 -20.71 -11.36 -5.54
N PHE A 653 -20.96 -11.62 -6.82
CA PHE A 653 -21.37 -10.61 -7.82
C PHE A 653 -22.77 -9.98 -7.58
N ASP A 654 -23.46 -10.43 -6.54
CA ASP A 654 -24.82 -10.08 -6.10
C ASP A 654 -24.81 -10.14 -4.57
N ASP A 655 -24.04 -9.26 -3.91
CA ASP A 655 -23.62 -9.40 -2.50
C ASP A 655 -24.80 -9.62 -1.55
N ASP A 656 -25.93 -8.97 -1.80
CA ASP A 656 -27.15 -9.04 -0.98
C ASP A 656 -28.12 -10.16 -1.40
N GLY A 657 -27.85 -10.86 -2.50
CA GLY A 657 -28.66 -11.97 -2.99
C GLY A 657 -30.08 -11.60 -3.46
N ASP A 658 -30.40 -10.32 -3.68
CA ASP A 658 -31.75 -9.88 -4.09
C ASP A 658 -32.10 -10.32 -5.53
N GLY A 659 -31.08 -10.73 -6.30
CA GLY A 659 -31.15 -11.15 -7.68
C GLY A 659 -30.93 -10.02 -8.70
N VAL A 660 -30.33 -8.91 -8.28
CA VAL A 660 -29.88 -7.76 -9.07
C VAL A 660 -28.40 -7.56 -8.83
N ASP A 661 -27.57 -8.16 -9.71
CA ASP A 661 -26.12 -7.96 -9.75
C ASP A 661 -25.69 -6.54 -9.29
N THR A 662 -24.82 -6.41 -8.29
CA THR A 662 -24.31 -5.16 -7.70
C THR A 662 -24.03 -4.02 -8.71
N PRO A 663 -23.39 -4.28 -9.88
CA PRO A 663 -23.17 -3.22 -10.87
C PRO A 663 -24.44 -2.64 -11.52
N ASP A 664 -25.59 -3.32 -11.44
CA ASP A 664 -26.90 -2.85 -11.90
C ASP A 664 -27.65 -2.01 -10.82
N GLU A 665 -27.07 -1.85 -9.63
CA GLU A 665 -27.62 -1.13 -8.46
C GLU A 665 -27.06 0.30 -8.26
N ASP A 666 -26.21 0.76 -9.18
CA ASP A 666 -25.84 2.18 -9.36
C ASP A 666 -27.05 3.03 -9.80
N ALA A 667 -27.95 3.34 -8.85
CA ALA A 667 -29.19 4.06 -9.01
C ALA A 667 -29.01 5.46 -9.62
N ASP A 668 -27.86 6.09 -9.37
CA ASP A 668 -27.46 7.42 -9.80
C ASP A 668 -26.88 7.44 -11.25
N GLU A 669 -26.37 6.30 -11.72
CA GLU A 669 -25.57 6.09 -12.94
C GLU A 669 -24.22 6.84 -12.91
N ASP A 670 -23.56 6.95 -11.75
CA ASP A 670 -22.22 7.56 -11.62
C ASP A 670 -21.05 6.59 -11.55
N GLY A 671 -21.33 5.29 -11.44
CA GLY A 671 -20.40 4.17 -11.49
C GLY A 671 -19.74 3.89 -10.15
N ASP A 672 -20.45 4.11 -9.05
CA ASP A 672 -20.01 3.87 -7.67
C ASP A 672 -21.23 3.40 -6.82
N PRO A 673 -21.50 2.09 -6.76
CA PRO A 673 -22.62 1.51 -6.01
C PRO A 673 -22.56 1.82 -4.50
N THR A 674 -21.36 2.00 -3.95
CA THR A 674 -21.11 2.15 -2.49
C THR A 674 -21.78 3.35 -1.81
N ASN A 675 -22.35 4.28 -2.59
CA ASN A 675 -22.98 5.49 -2.07
C ASN A 675 -24.46 5.65 -2.45
N ASP A 676 -24.99 4.71 -3.21
CA ASP A 676 -26.39 4.70 -3.60
C ASP A 676 -27.20 3.99 -2.53
N ASP A 677 -28.15 4.73 -1.95
CA ASP A 677 -29.08 4.29 -0.91
C ASP A 677 -30.46 4.84 -1.35
N THR A 678 -31.22 3.99 -2.02
CA THR A 678 -32.52 4.29 -2.64
C THR A 678 -33.60 4.51 -1.58
N ASP A 679 -33.41 3.88 -0.43
CA ASP A 679 -34.33 3.70 0.68
C ASP A 679 -34.26 4.86 1.72
N GLU A 680 -33.06 5.44 1.87
CA GLU A 680 -32.60 6.37 2.90
C GLU A 680 -32.48 5.74 4.31
N ASP A 681 -32.08 4.47 4.43
CA ASP A 681 -31.90 3.75 5.72
C ASP A 681 -30.44 3.71 6.23
N ASP A 682 -29.50 4.25 5.46
CA ASP A 682 -28.05 4.28 5.69
C ASP A 682 -27.29 2.98 5.30
N THR A 683 -27.96 1.97 4.68
CA THR A 683 -27.33 0.81 4.01
C THR A 683 -27.29 1.08 2.49
N PRO A 684 -26.15 0.87 1.80
CA PRO A 684 -26.13 0.99 0.34
C PRO A 684 -26.94 -0.09 -0.37
N ASP A 685 -27.51 0.24 -1.52
CA ASP A 685 -28.38 -0.63 -2.32
C ASP A 685 -27.76 -2.02 -2.57
N TYR A 686 -26.43 -2.12 -2.75
CA TYR A 686 -25.73 -3.39 -3.03
C TYR A 686 -25.50 -4.30 -1.83
N LEU A 687 -25.67 -3.79 -0.61
CA LEU A 687 -25.66 -4.56 0.63
C LEU A 687 -27.07 -4.61 1.25
N ASP A 688 -28.08 -4.15 0.51
CA ASP A 688 -29.45 -3.98 0.98
C ASP A 688 -30.38 -4.89 0.16
N PRO A 689 -30.63 -6.13 0.63
CA PRO A 689 -31.50 -7.09 -0.05
C PRO A 689 -32.93 -6.57 -0.29
N ASP A 690 -33.29 -5.45 0.34
CA ASP A 690 -34.56 -4.77 0.26
C ASP A 690 -34.52 -3.37 -0.39
N SER A 691 -33.45 -3.04 -1.13
CA SER A 691 -33.20 -1.77 -1.89
C SER A 691 -34.34 -1.34 -2.84
N GLY A 692 -35.33 -2.23 -3.02
CA GLY A 692 -36.62 -2.00 -3.63
C GLY A 692 -37.51 -0.96 -2.95
N THR A 693 -38.30 -0.22 -3.76
CA THR A 693 -39.30 0.78 -3.32
C THR A 693 -40.47 0.30 -2.41
N THR A 694 -40.35 -0.85 -1.77
CA THR A 694 -41.21 -1.36 -0.70
C THR A 694 -40.49 -1.08 0.61
N PRO A 695 -41.04 -0.23 1.49
CA PRO A 695 -40.48 -0.10 2.83
C PRO A 695 -40.35 -1.50 3.41
N ASP A 696 -39.15 -1.79 3.88
CA ASP A 696 -38.84 -2.99 4.64
C ASP A 696 -39.93 -3.22 5.69
N THR A 697 -40.40 -4.47 5.71
CA THR A 697 -41.45 -4.84 6.65
C THR A 697 -40.74 -5.11 7.96
N ASP A 698 -41.17 -4.42 9.00
CA ASP A 698 -40.75 -4.63 10.38
C ASP A 698 -42.03 -5.17 11.02
N THR A 699 -42.13 -6.50 10.99
CA THR A 699 -43.34 -7.27 11.26
C THR A 699 -43.77 -7.03 12.69
N ASP A 700 -42.88 -7.21 13.66
CA ASP A 700 -43.17 -6.99 15.08
C ASP A 700 -43.14 -5.51 15.53
N GLY A 701 -42.50 -4.62 14.75
CA GLY A 701 -42.42 -3.19 15.01
C GLY A 701 -41.36 -2.78 16.03
N ASP A 702 -40.34 -3.60 16.27
CA ASP A 702 -39.29 -3.34 17.26
C ASP A 702 -38.19 -2.39 16.77
N GLY A 703 -38.12 -2.19 15.45
CA GLY A 703 -37.20 -1.31 14.76
C GLY A 703 -35.99 -2.02 14.13
N VAL A 704 -35.92 -3.34 14.18
CA VAL A 704 -35.10 -4.20 13.34
C VAL A 704 -36.00 -4.72 12.19
N PRO A 705 -35.57 -4.61 10.93
CA PRO A 705 -36.38 -5.10 9.82
C PRO A 705 -36.33 -6.62 9.62
N ASP A 706 -37.38 -7.22 9.05
CA ASP A 706 -37.54 -8.69 8.84
C ASP A 706 -36.42 -9.32 7.99
N SER A 707 -35.65 -8.51 7.25
CA SER A 707 -34.53 -9.00 6.44
C SER A 707 -33.29 -9.35 7.28
N VAL A 708 -33.14 -8.72 8.43
CA VAL A 708 -31.97 -8.83 9.32
C VAL A 708 -32.35 -9.17 10.77
N ASP A 709 -33.63 -9.30 11.06
CA ASP A 709 -34.13 -9.83 12.33
C ASP A 709 -33.86 -11.35 12.38
N LEU A 710 -33.57 -11.88 13.57
CA LEU A 710 -33.37 -13.31 13.80
C LEU A 710 -34.67 -14.04 14.22
N ASP A 711 -35.72 -13.28 14.48
CA ASP A 711 -37.00 -13.66 15.08
C ASP A 711 -38.06 -12.61 14.68
N ASP A 712 -38.50 -12.64 13.41
CA ASP A 712 -39.27 -11.55 12.75
C ASP A 712 -40.60 -11.18 13.45
N ASP A 713 -41.21 -12.13 14.17
CA ASP A 713 -42.43 -11.91 14.96
C ASP A 713 -42.16 -11.79 16.48
N ASN A 714 -40.91 -11.99 16.88
CA ASN A 714 -40.34 -11.83 18.22
C ASN A 714 -40.98 -12.73 19.29
N ASP A 715 -41.52 -13.87 18.86
CA ASP A 715 -42.11 -14.86 19.73
C ASP A 715 -41.05 -15.62 20.56
N GLY A 716 -39.78 -15.52 20.16
CA GLY A 716 -38.62 -16.13 20.82
C GLY A 716 -38.12 -17.39 20.11
N ILE A 717 -38.75 -17.86 19.06
CA ILE A 717 -38.32 -18.97 18.20
C ILE A 717 -37.64 -18.34 16.98
N LEU A 718 -36.39 -18.73 16.71
CA LEU A 718 -35.66 -18.11 15.58
C LEU A 718 -36.26 -18.54 14.24
N ASP A 719 -36.24 -17.69 13.23
CA ASP A 719 -36.81 -18.00 11.90
C ASP A 719 -36.19 -19.27 11.30
N THR A 720 -34.89 -19.49 11.55
CA THR A 720 -34.15 -20.69 11.14
C THR A 720 -34.68 -22.00 11.75
N VAL A 721 -35.43 -21.93 12.85
CA VAL A 721 -36.12 -23.05 13.50
C VAL A 721 -37.52 -23.25 12.91
N GLU A 722 -38.17 -22.16 12.52
CA GLU A 722 -39.55 -22.10 12.05
C GLU A 722 -39.69 -22.42 10.57
N ASP A 723 -38.72 -21.98 9.77
CA ASP A 723 -38.43 -22.45 8.43
C ASP A 723 -37.12 -23.25 8.37
N PRO A 724 -37.17 -24.57 8.59
CA PRO A 724 -36.00 -25.40 8.42
C PRO A 724 -35.67 -25.52 6.93
N ASN A 725 -34.67 -24.78 6.44
CA ASN A 725 -34.16 -24.77 5.05
C ASN A 725 -34.26 -26.13 4.31
N TRP A 726 -35.39 -26.39 3.66
CA TRP A 726 -35.69 -27.66 2.98
C TRP A 726 -35.51 -27.58 1.45
N ASP A 727 -35.50 -26.36 0.94
CA ASP A 727 -35.26 -25.87 -0.42
C ASP A 727 -33.78 -25.90 -0.75
N GLY A 728 -32.97 -25.53 0.23
CA GLY A 728 -31.52 -25.35 0.14
C GLY A 728 -31.10 -23.92 -0.23
N ASP A 729 -31.90 -22.90 0.05
CA ASP A 729 -31.62 -21.46 -0.15
C ASP A 729 -31.30 -20.70 1.14
N ASN A 730 -31.45 -21.31 2.33
CA ASN A 730 -31.07 -20.71 3.63
C ASN A 730 -31.86 -19.45 4.02
N ASP A 731 -32.86 -19.06 3.23
CA ASP A 731 -33.62 -17.83 3.40
C ASP A 731 -35.08 -18.16 3.81
N PRO A 732 -35.54 -17.72 5.00
CA PRO A 732 -36.91 -17.97 5.47
C PRO A 732 -37.99 -17.25 4.63
N ASN A 733 -37.61 -16.24 3.84
CA ASN A 733 -38.52 -15.48 2.99
C ASN A 733 -38.76 -16.13 1.60
N THR A 734 -37.93 -17.10 1.20
CA THR A 734 -38.10 -17.85 -0.05
C THR A 734 -38.75 -19.23 0.15
N GLU A 735 -39.90 -19.43 -0.52
CA GLU A 735 -40.76 -20.63 -0.34
C GLU A 735 -41.20 -20.92 1.13
N PRO A 736 -41.64 -19.90 1.91
CA PRO A 736 -41.81 -19.99 3.36
C PRO A 736 -42.71 -21.14 3.85
N TRP A 737 -42.32 -21.74 4.97
CA TRP A 737 -43.07 -22.82 5.62
C TRP A 737 -44.27 -22.31 6.43
N ASP A 738 -45.43 -22.28 5.79
CA ASP A 738 -46.74 -21.95 6.39
C ASP A 738 -47.48 -23.25 6.83
N THR A 739 -47.48 -23.52 8.14
CA THR A 739 -47.96 -24.79 8.74
C THR A 739 -49.47 -24.98 8.54
N ASP A 740 -50.26 -23.94 8.77
CA ASP A 740 -51.72 -24.03 8.79
C ASP A 740 -52.40 -23.63 7.44
N ASN A 741 -51.62 -22.99 6.56
CA ASN A 741 -51.97 -22.48 5.23
C ASN A 741 -52.95 -21.29 5.24
N ASP A 742 -52.88 -20.40 6.22
CA ASP A 742 -53.70 -19.20 6.31
C ASP A 742 -53.15 -18.01 5.50
N GLY A 743 -51.85 -18.03 5.22
CA GLY A 743 -51.12 -17.04 4.44
C GLY A 743 -50.12 -16.19 5.24
N TYR A 744 -49.95 -16.43 6.53
CA TYR A 744 -48.79 -16.00 7.32
C TYR A 744 -47.81 -17.19 7.43
N PRO A 745 -46.55 -17.03 6.99
CA PRO A 745 -45.47 -17.96 7.32
C PRO A 745 -45.29 -18.07 8.83
N ASN A 746 -44.85 -19.24 9.33
CA ASN A 746 -44.67 -19.43 10.78
C ASN A 746 -43.77 -18.36 11.42
N HIS A 747 -42.69 -17.97 10.75
CA HIS A 747 -41.77 -16.97 11.26
C HIS A 747 -42.35 -15.54 11.29
N LEU A 748 -43.54 -15.34 10.74
CA LEU A 748 -44.28 -14.07 10.75
C LEU A 748 -45.64 -14.24 11.45
N ASP A 749 -45.83 -15.32 12.22
CA ASP A 749 -47.11 -15.77 12.73
C ASP A 749 -46.98 -16.26 14.16
N ILE A 750 -47.51 -15.47 15.11
CA ILE A 750 -47.42 -15.79 16.53
C ILE A 750 -48.31 -16.99 16.95
N ASP A 751 -49.07 -17.62 16.05
CA ASP A 751 -49.95 -18.80 16.24
C ASP A 751 -49.88 -19.74 15.01
N SER A 752 -48.69 -20.30 14.75
CA SER A 752 -48.32 -21.03 13.53
C SER A 752 -49.25 -22.18 13.12
N ASP A 753 -49.94 -22.83 14.07
CA ASP A 753 -50.89 -23.90 13.77
C ASP A 753 -52.37 -23.50 13.91
N ASN A 754 -52.60 -22.25 14.29
CA ASN A 754 -53.86 -21.53 14.28
C ASN A 754 -54.91 -22.13 15.22
N ASP A 755 -54.42 -22.61 16.35
CA ASP A 755 -55.19 -23.24 17.41
C ASP A 755 -55.65 -22.23 18.49
N GLY A 756 -55.02 -21.06 18.53
CA GLY A 756 -55.32 -19.95 19.42
C GLY A 756 -54.48 -19.91 20.70
N ILE A 757 -53.35 -20.59 20.76
CA ILE A 757 -52.34 -20.50 21.81
C ILE A 757 -51.05 -19.96 21.17
N PRO A 758 -50.48 -18.82 21.62
CA PRO A 758 -49.31 -18.25 20.96
C PRO A 758 -48.05 -19.13 21.03
N ASP A 759 -47.25 -19.08 19.98
CA ASP A 759 -46.06 -19.92 19.75
C ASP A 759 -45.02 -19.78 20.87
N ASN A 760 -44.78 -18.55 21.37
CA ASN A 760 -43.96 -18.26 22.55
C ASN A 760 -44.37 -19.08 23.80
N VAL A 761 -45.68 -19.30 23.98
CA VAL A 761 -46.27 -20.05 25.08
C VAL A 761 -46.11 -21.57 24.87
N GLU A 762 -46.29 -22.01 23.63
CA GLU A 762 -46.23 -23.42 23.25
C GLU A 762 -44.80 -23.96 23.21
N ALA A 763 -43.86 -23.16 22.73
CA ALA A 763 -42.44 -23.48 22.68
C ALA A 763 -41.80 -23.73 24.05
N GLN A 764 -42.48 -23.42 25.16
CA GLN A 764 -41.93 -23.49 26.51
C GLN A 764 -42.80 -24.29 27.48
N THR A 765 -42.18 -25.09 28.37
CA THR A 765 -42.92 -25.78 29.44
C THR A 765 -43.52 -24.78 30.45
N THR A 766 -44.74 -25.02 30.95
CA THR A 766 -45.41 -24.15 31.94
C THR A 766 -44.57 -23.89 33.21
N ASP A 767 -43.86 -24.91 33.71
CA ASP A 767 -43.04 -24.82 34.94
C ASP A 767 -41.74 -24.00 34.73
N GLY A 768 -41.34 -23.81 33.46
CA GLY A 768 -40.11 -23.19 33.01
C GLY A 768 -40.28 -21.89 32.21
N TYR A 769 -41.53 -21.50 31.91
CA TYR A 769 -41.89 -20.37 31.07
C TYR A 769 -41.18 -19.08 31.49
N ILE A 770 -40.57 -18.44 30.51
CA ILE A 770 -39.89 -17.15 30.60
C ILE A 770 -40.76 -16.18 29.77
N PRO A 771 -41.40 -15.18 30.39
CA PRO A 771 -42.11 -14.16 29.64
C PRO A 771 -41.10 -13.21 28.97
N PRO A 772 -41.43 -12.63 27.79
CA PRO A 772 -40.60 -11.63 27.14
C PRO A 772 -40.52 -10.37 28.01
N ASN A 773 -39.46 -9.57 27.80
CA ASN A 773 -39.31 -8.28 28.48
C ASN A 773 -39.36 -7.08 27.54
N ASP A 774 -39.85 -5.95 28.05
CA ASP A 774 -39.80 -4.67 27.34
C ASP A 774 -38.34 -4.26 27.04
N ASP A 775 -37.92 -4.41 25.80
CA ASP A 775 -36.67 -3.85 25.28
C ASP A 775 -36.91 -2.51 24.58
N ASP A 776 -35.82 -1.78 24.33
CA ASP A 776 -35.85 -0.60 23.46
C ASP A 776 -35.20 -0.93 22.13
N GLU A 777 -35.55 -0.18 21.09
CA GLU A 777 -35.02 -0.26 19.70
C GLU A 777 -33.49 -0.47 19.64
N ALA A 778 -32.73 0.12 20.57
CA ALA A 778 -31.27 -0.04 20.60
C ALA A 778 -30.79 -1.36 21.24
N THR A 779 -31.64 -2.02 22.01
CA THR A 779 -31.38 -3.34 22.60
C THR A 779 -31.75 -4.44 21.61
N TYR A 780 -32.80 -4.24 20.81
CA TYR A 780 -33.16 -5.12 19.70
C TYR A 780 -32.10 -5.10 18.61
N ALA A 781 -31.70 -3.91 18.16
CA ALA A 781 -30.56 -3.77 17.25
C ALA A 781 -29.19 -4.23 17.81
N GLU A 782 -29.03 -4.45 19.13
CA GLU A 782 -27.80 -5.06 19.70
C GLU A 782 -27.87 -6.59 19.75
N ASN A 783 -29.06 -7.17 19.56
CA ASN A 783 -29.28 -8.62 19.57
C ASN A 783 -29.97 -9.08 18.27
N ASP A 784 -29.81 -8.34 17.18
CA ASP A 784 -30.34 -8.71 15.86
C ASP A 784 -31.83 -9.07 15.93
N GLY A 785 -32.64 -8.16 16.49
CA GLY A 785 -34.11 -8.25 16.61
C GLY A 785 -34.66 -9.21 17.68
N LEU A 786 -33.83 -10.12 18.17
CA LEU A 786 -34.22 -11.06 19.22
C LEU A 786 -34.41 -10.41 20.62
N ASN A 787 -35.55 -10.71 21.28
CA ASN A 787 -35.79 -10.26 22.66
C ASN A 787 -34.68 -10.68 23.62
N SER A 788 -34.18 -9.76 24.45
CA SER A 788 -33.09 -10.07 25.40
C SER A 788 -33.47 -11.04 26.52
N ALA A 789 -34.76 -11.43 26.63
CA ALA A 789 -35.20 -12.58 27.42
C ALA A 789 -34.65 -13.92 26.90
N TYR A 790 -34.41 -14.01 25.59
CA TYR A 790 -34.11 -15.22 24.83
C TYR A 790 -32.79 -15.09 24.05
N PRO A 791 -31.64 -14.82 24.68
CA PRO A 791 -30.39 -14.43 23.98
C PRO A 791 -29.75 -15.54 23.10
N ASN A 792 -30.39 -16.68 22.87
CA ASN A 792 -29.96 -17.73 21.95
C ASN A 792 -31.18 -18.40 21.28
N GLY A 793 -32.33 -17.71 21.25
CA GLY A 793 -33.63 -18.28 20.94
C GLY A 793 -34.13 -19.28 22.00
N LEU A 794 -35.41 -19.62 21.89
CA LEU A 794 -36.03 -20.73 22.57
C LEU A 794 -35.63 -22.04 21.88
N THR A 795 -35.66 -23.12 22.64
CA THR A 795 -35.61 -24.47 22.06
C THR A 795 -37.01 -25.02 22.21
N PRO A 796 -37.81 -25.07 21.12
CA PRO A 796 -39.21 -25.44 21.22
C PRO A 796 -39.41 -26.80 21.88
N VAL A 797 -40.43 -26.88 22.72
CA VAL A 797 -40.84 -28.11 23.39
C VAL A 797 -41.55 -29.02 22.38
N ASN A 798 -41.39 -30.32 22.59
CA ASN A 798 -42.17 -31.35 21.94
C ASN A 798 -42.61 -32.30 23.05
N THR A 799 -43.87 -32.16 23.48
CA THR A 799 -44.40 -32.73 24.72
C THR A 799 -44.46 -34.26 24.66
N ASP A 800 -44.93 -34.83 23.55
CA ASP A 800 -45.10 -36.27 23.40
C ASP A 800 -43.86 -37.00 22.82
N GLY A 801 -42.96 -36.26 22.16
CA GLY A 801 -41.76 -36.74 21.45
C GLY A 801 -42.04 -37.57 20.19
N GLY A 802 -43.24 -37.48 19.61
CA GLY A 802 -43.82 -38.32 18.58
C GLY A 802 -43.90 -37.68 17.20
N ASP A 803 -44.18 -36.39 17.14
CA ASP A 803 -44.45 -35.56 15.96
C ASP A 803 -43.69 -34.21 16.00
N THR A 804 -44.34 -33.10 15.62
CA THR A 804 -43.75 -31.77 15.49
C THR A 804 -43.61 -31.14 16.87
N GLU A 805 -42.88 -30.03 16.93
CA GLU A 805 -42.82 -29.19 18.12
C GLU A 805 -44.21 -28.60 18.43
N ASP A 806 -44.48 -28.34 19.71
CA ASP A 806 -45.83 -28.04 20.24
C ASP A 806 -46.50 -26.88 19.47
N TYR A 807 -45.78 -25.78 19.22
CA TYR A 807 -46.26 -24.60 18.46
C TYR A 807 -46.69 -24.87 17.00
N ARG A 808 -46.45 -26.07 16.48
CA ARG A 808 -46.87 -26.50 15.13
C ARG A 808 -47.77 -27.72 15.14
N ASP A 809 -48.22 -28.13 16.32
CA ASP A 809 -48.91 -29.40 16.52
C ASP A 809 -50.27 -29.23 17.20
N LEU A 810 -51.33 -29.40 16.40
CA LEU A 810 -52.73 -29.27 16.82
C LEU A 810 -53.19 -30.21 17.97
N ASP A 811 -52.33 -31.07 18.51
CA ASP A 811 -52.57 -32.09 19.56
C ASP A 811 -51.21 -32.43 20.25
N SER A 812 -50.63 -31.46 20.97
CA SER A 812 -49.26 -31.44 21.52
C SER A 812 -48.90 -32.66 22.39
N ASP A 813 -49.86 -33.20 23.14
CA ASP A 813 -49.65 -34.39 23.98
C ASP A 813 -50.17 -35.70 23.36
N ASN A 814 -50.78 -35.60 22.17
CA ASN A 814 -51.30 -36.70 21.36
C ASN A 814 -52.38 -37.54 22.07
N ASP A 815 -53.20 -36.89 22.89
CA ASP A 815 -54.22 -37.51 23.72
C ASP A 815 -55.57 -37.75 23.00
N MET A 816 -55.70 -37.23 21.75
CA MET A 816 -56.88 -37.21 20.87
C MET A 816 -57.82 -36.02 21.07
N VAL A 817 -57.49 -35.06 21.93
CA VAL A 817 -58.18 -33.78 22.05
C VAL A 817 -57.27 -32.70 21.44
N PRO A 818 -57.79 -31.83 20.56
CA PRO A 818 -56.95 -30.79 19.98
C PRO A 818 -56.63 -29.67 20.97
N ASP A 819 -55.49 -29.03 20.80
CA ASP A 819 -54.95 -28.02 21.71
C ASP A 819 -55.88 -26.81 21.87
N ASN A 820 -56.42 -26.25 20.79
CA ASN A 820 -57.50 -25.26 20.81
C ASN A 820 -58.65 -25.65 21.76
N ASN A 821 -59.01 -26.93 21.73
CA ASN A 821 -60.12 -27.46 22.50
C ASN A 821 -59.82 -27.52 24.00
N GLU A 822 -58.56 -27.65 24.39
CA GLU A 822 -58.07 -27.71 25.77
C GLU A 822 -57.58 -26.37 26.30
N GLY A 823 -56.80 -25.63 25.52
CA GLY A 823 -56.31 -24.29 25.82
C GLY A 823 -57.43 -23.25 25.89
N ASN A 824 -58.53 -23.44 25.14
CA ASN A 824 -59.63 -22.46 25.10
C ASN A 824 -60.93 -22.89 25.81
N ASP A 825 -61.00 -24.03 26.53
CA ASP A 825 -62.20 -24.45 27.28
C ASP A 825 -62.17 -24.03 28.77
N PHE A 826 -62.35 -22.73 29.03
CA PHE A 826 -62.32 -22.19 30.39
C PHE A 826 -63.52 -22.57 31.26
N ASP A 827 -64.61 -23.08 30.68
CA ASP A 827 -65.81 -23.50 31.42
C ASP A 827 -65.98 -25.03 31.57
N PHE A 828 -65.03 -25.78 31.01
CA PHE A 828 -64.84 -27.23 31.07
C PHE A 828 -66.08 -27.99 30.59
N ASP A 829 -66.66 -27.57 29.46
CA ASP A 829 -67.84 -28.18 28.83
C ASP A 829 -67.55 -29.02 27.56
N GLY A 830 -66.26 -29.16 27.22
CA GLY A 830 -65.72 -29.92 26.08
C GLY A 830 -65.79 -29.18 24.77
N GLN A 831 -65.99 -27.87 24.80
CA GLN A 831 -66.02 -27.01 23.63
C GLN A 831 -65.22 -25.74 23.93
N PRO A 832 -64.38 -25.28 23.00
CA PRO A 832 -63.64 -24.05 23.20
C PRO A 832 -64.59 -22.85 23.33
N ASP A 833 -64.30 -21.96 24.28
CA ASP A 833 -65.01 -20.71 24.50
C ASP A 833 -64.70 -19.67 23.41
N GLN A 834 -63.49 -19.74 22.86
CA GLN A 834 -62.98 -18.97 21.73
C GLN A 834 -63.14 -19.76 20.43
N THR A 835 -63.19 -19.06 19.30
CA THR A 835 -63.34 -19.73 18.00
C THR A 835 -62.73 -18.91 16.88
N PHE A 836 -61.91 -19.57 16.05
CA PHE A 836 -61.42 -19.05 14.78
C PHE A 836 -62.52 -18.38 13.92
N THR A 837 -62.28 -17.13 13.55
CA THR A 837 -63.18 -16.27 12.79
C THR A 837 -62.79 -16.11 11.32
N GLY A 838 -61.53 -16.40 10.99
CA GLY A 838 -60.84 -16.13 9.73
C GLY A 838 -60.64 -14.64 9.47
N VAL A 839 -60.45 -13.86 10.53
CA VAL A 839 -60.15 -12.43 10.50
C VAL A 839 -59.09 -12.18 11.54
N ASP A 840 -57.99 -11.60 11.10
CA ASP A 840 -56.97 -10.99 11.93
C ASP A 840 -56.95 -9.48 11.57
N THR A 841 -57.03 -8.63 12.60
CA THR A 841 -57.17 -7.17 12.46
C THR A 841 -55.82 -6.45 12.52
N ASP A 842 -54.84 -7.06 13.17
CA ASP A 842 -53.52 -6.56 13.56
C ASP A 842 -52.51 -6.83 12.46
N GLY A 843 -52.63 -8.01 11.89
CA GLY A 843 -51.65 -8.60 11.01
C GLY A 843 -50.64 -9.49 11.72
N ASP A 844 -50.86 -9.92 12.96
CA ASP A 844 -49.88 -10.64 13.79
C ASP A 844 -50.00 -12.16 13.76
N GLY A 845 -50.86 -12.70 12.88
CA GLY A 845 -51.05 -14.15 12.73
C GLY A 845 -52.15 -14.71 13.65
N LEU A 846 -52.34 -14.15 14.84
CA LEU A 846 -53.38 -14.56 15.78
C LEU A 846 -54.79 -14.09 15.35
N ASP A 847 -55.75 -15.03 15.22
CA ASP A 847 -57.12 -14.67 14.79
C ASP A 847 -57.88 -13.82 15.85
N ASP A 848 -58.66 -12.81 15.40
CA ASP A 848 -59.59 -11.96 16.20
C ASP A 848 -60.46 -12.75 17.22
N GLY A 849 -60.66 -14.05 16.94
CA GLY A 849 -61.40 -14.99 17.76
C GLY A 849 -60.71 -15.37 19.07
N TYR A 850 -59.39 -15.23 19.14
CA TYR A 850 -58.52 -15.57 20.25
C TYR A 850 -58.01 -14.32 20.99
N GLU A 851 -57.87 -13.18 20.30
CA GLU A 851 -57.44 -11.84 20.80
C GLU A 851 -58.39 -11.13 21.79
N GLY A 852 -58.91 -11.88 22.76
CA GLY A 852 -59.35 -11.29 24.01
C GLY A 852 -60.33 -10.12 23.93
N SER A 853 -59.89 -8.96 24.43
CA SER A 853 -60.72 -7.76 24.51
C SER A 853 -60.34 -6.61 23.57
N ASP A 854 -59.15 -6.64 22.98
CA ASP A 854 -58.59 -5.53 22.21
C ASP A 854 -57.88 -5.92 20.91
N VAL A 855 -58.49 -6.78 20.06
CA VAL A 855 -58.22 -7.14 18.64
C VAL A 855 -57.46 -6.18 17.67
N ASN A 856 -56.53 -5.38 18.15
CA ASN A 856 -55.71 -4.38 17.46
C ASN A 856 -54.60 -3.90 18.43
N ASP A 857 -53.96 -4.80 19.17
CA ASP A 857 -52.86 -4.55 20.11
C ASP A 857 -51.57 -4.15 19.38
N GLY A 858 -51.40 -4.60 18.13
CA GLY A 858 -50.10 -4.81 17.50
C GLY A 858 -49.58 -6.22 17.83
N PHE A 859 -48.32 -6.51 17.49
CA PHE A 859 -47.66 -7.77 17.82
C PHE A 859 -47.43 -7.87 19.34
N ASP A 860 -48.39 -8.46 20.05
CA ASP A 860 -48.25 -8.87 21.44
C ASP A 860 -48.06 -10.39 21.46
N VAL A 861 -46.80 -10.83 21.43
CA VAL A 861 -46.40 -12.24 21.23
C VAL A 861 -46.91 -13.25 22.26
N ASN A 862 -47.59 -12.80 23.31
CA ASN A 862 -48.31 -13.68 24.23
C ASN A 862 -49.80 -13.34 24.35
N ASP A 863 -50.29 -12.33 23.63
CA ASP A 863 -51.59 -11.69 23.81
C ASP A 863 -51.90 -11.52 25.31
N GLU A 864 -52.87 -12.27 25.83
CA GLU A 864 -53.31 -12.17 27.22
C GLU A 864 -52.79 -13.30 28.12
N ILE A 865 -51.83 -14.11 27.62
CA ILE A 865 -51.28 -15.34 28.20
C ILE A 865 -49.85 -15.09 28.79
N ASP A 866 -49.70 -14.02 29.57
CA ASP A 866 -48.45 -13.64 30.28
C ASP A 866 -47.97 -14.67 31.36
N ASP A 867 -48.88 -15.50 31.89
CA ASP A 867 -48.62 -16.48 32.94
C ASP A 867 -49.42 -17.74 32.65
N PRO A 868 -48.95 -18.62 31.74
CA PRO A 868 -49.71 -19.78 31.24
C PRO A 868 -50.29 -20.65 32.35
N ALA A 869 -49.55 -20.83 33.46
CA ALA A 869 -49.98 -21.57 34.65
C ALA A 869 -51.22 -21.00 35.35
N ASN A 870 -51.59 -19.75 35.07
CA ASN A 870 -52.75 -19.07 35.66
C ASN A 870 -53.76 -18.60 34.61
N ASP A 871 -53.32 -18.40 33.37
CA ASP A 871 -54.11 -17.83 32.30
C ASP A 871 -54.74 -18.90 31.39
N LEU A 872 -54.14 -20.09 31.28
CA LEU A 872 -54.70 -21.24 30.54
C LEU A 872 -55.44 -22.26 31.44
N PRO A 873 -56.32 -23.11 30.87
CA PRO A 873 -56.98 -24.20 31.58
C PRO A 873 -56.01 -25.26 32.11
N ASP A 874 -56.20 -25.61 33.38
CA ASP A 874 -55.51 -26.70 34.09
C ASP A 874 -56.53 -27.34 35.05
N THR A 875 -57.04 -28.51 34.67
CA THR A 875 -58.18 -29.17 35.32
C THR A 875 -57.78 -29.79 36.66
N ASP A 876 -56.63 -30.46 36.73
CA ASP A 876 -56.18 -31.21 37.90
C ASP A 876 -55.26 -30.41 38.84
N GLY A 877 -54.65 -29.34 38.33
CA GLY A 877 -53.74 -28.45 39.01
C GLY A 877 -52.32 -29.01 39.21
N THR A 878 -51.96 -30.09 38.51
CA THR A 878 -50.89 -31.00 38.92
C THR A 878 -49.98 -31.65 37.89
N GLU A 879 -49.70 -31.12 36.70
CA GLU A 879 -48.45 -31.49 36.00
C GLU A 879 -48.07 -30.42 34.98
N ASP A 880 -48.98 -30.12 34.05
CA ASP A 880 -48.90 -29.04 33.08
C ASP A 880 -50.32 -28.45 32.83
N VAL A 881 -50.47 -27.53 31.88
CA VAL A 881 -51.77 -27.10 31.35
C VAL A 881 -52.38 -28.18 30.46
N ASN A 882 -53.70 -28.16 30.28
CA ASN A 882 -54.44 -29.28 29.70
C ASN A 882 -53.91 -29.76 28.33
N TYR A 883 -53.66 -28.86 27.38
CA TYR A 883 -53.17 -29.24 26.04
C TYR A 883 -51.79 -29.93 26.03
N ARG A 884 -51.08 -29.94 27.18
CA ARG A 884 -49.82 -30.66 27.38
C ARG A 884 -49.91 -31.78 28.42
N ASP A 885 -51.11 -32.14 28.89
CA ASP A 885 -51.33 -33.14 29.94
C ASP A 885 -52.18 -34.34 29.49
N PHE A 886 -51.48 -35.43 29.18
CA PHE A 886 -52.07 -36.69 28.69
C PHE A 886 -53.12 -37.34 29.62
N ASP A 887 -53.22 -36.90 30.88
CA ASP A 887 -54.25 -37.27 31.88
C ASP A 887 -54.84 -35.99 32.49
N ASP A 888 -55.46 -35.18 31.63
CA ASP A 888 -56.07 -33.86 31.86
C ASP A 888 -56.70 -33.62 33.26
N ASP A 889 -57.51 -34.56 33.75
CA ASP A 889 -58.20 -34.44 35.05
C ASP A 889 -57.47 -35.10 36.24
N GLY A 890 -56.36 -35.77 35.99
CA GLY A 890 -55.56 -36.47 36.99
C GLY A 890 -56.30 -37.62 37.71
N ASP A 891 -57.34 -38.20 37.11
CA ASP A 891 -58.05 -39.41 37.56
C ASP A 891 -57.12 -40.64 37.58
N GLY A 892 -56.08 -40.63 36.76
CA GLY A 892 -55.18 -41.74 36.49
C GLY A 892 -55.68 -42.64 35.36
N ILE A 893 -56.49 -42.10 34.44
CA ILE A 893 -56.91 -42.73 33.19
C ILE A 893 -56.63 -41.73 32.07
N ASP A 894 -55.57 -41.99 31.31
CA ASP A 894 -55.22 -41.16 30.16
C ASP A 894 -56.42 -40.85 29.26
N THR A 895 -56.60 -39.59 28.84
CA THR A 895 -57.71 -39.06 28.03
C THR A 895 -58.13 -39.97 26.87
N PRO A 896 -57.22 -40.57 26.07
CA PRO A 896 -57.64 -41.45 24.97
C PRO A 896 -58.39 -42.72 25.43
N ASN A 897 -58.27 -43.10 26.70
CA ASN A 897 -58.99 -44.23 27.29
C ASN A 897 -60.39 -43.86 27.82
N GLU A 898 -60.75 -42.58 27.75
CA GLU A 898 -62.01 -42.01 28.26
C GLU A 898 -63.05 -41.78 27.16
N ASP A 899 -62.74 -42.16 25.92
CA ASP A 899 -63.70 -42.41 24.82
C ASP A 899 -64.60 -43.62 25.14
N LEU A 900 -65.59 -43.38 26.02
CA LEU A 900 -66.56 -44.34 26.52
C LEU A 900 -67.31 -45.06 25.39
N ASN A 901 -67.52 -44.38 24.27
CA ASN A 901 -68.35 -44.89 23.19
C ASN A 901 -67.53 -45.51 22.02
N ASN A 902 -66.21 -45.32 22.04
CA ASN A 902 -65.21 -45.80 21.09
C ASN A 902 -65.43 -45.23 19.67
N ASP A 903 -65.77 -43.94 19.56
CA ASP A 903 -65.88 -43.24 18.27
C ASP A 903 -64.67 -42.36 17.91
N GLY A 904 -63.68 -42.29 18.81
CA GLY A 904 -62.41 -41.58 18.64
C GLY A 904 -62.53 -40.08 18.89
N ASP A 905 -63.41 -39.68 19.81
CA ASP A 905 -63.67 -38.29 20.17
C ASP A 905 -64.04 -38.21 21.67
N PRO A 906 -63.05 -38.06 22.57
CA PRO A 906 -63.26 -37.97 24.01
C PRO A 906 -64.11 -36.76 24.43
N THR A 907 -64.04 -35.65 23.66
CA THR A 907 -64.68 -34.36 24.00
C THR A 907 -66.20 -34.43 24.18
N ASN A 908 -66.85 -35.44 23.60
CA ASN A 908 -68.31 -35.59 23.62
C ASN A 908 -68.84 -36.65 24.61
N ASP A 909 -67.94 -37.38 25.29
CA ASP A 909 -68.29 -38.47 26.18
C ASP A 909 -68.40 -37.99 27.63
N ASP A 910 -69.64 -37.91 28.12
CA ASP A 910 -70.00 -37.55 29.50
C ASP A 910 -70.69 -38.76 30.17
N GLY A 911 -69.90 -39.55 30.92
CA GLY A 911 -70.37 -40.80 31.52
C GLY A 911 -71.35 -40.60 32.68
N ASP A 912 -71.28 -39.46 33.36
CA ASP A 912 -72.05 -39.06 34.54
C ASP A 912 -73.36 -38.29 34.18
N ASN A 913 -73.35 -37.62 33.03
CA ASN A 913 -74.35 -36.73 32.46
C ASN A 913 -74.57 -35.42 33.25
N ASP A 914 -73.51 -34.85 33.82
CA ASP A 914 -73.59 -33.58 34.54
C ASP A 914 -73.18 -32.35 33.73
N GLY A 915 -72.58 -32.57 32.56
CA GLY A 915 -72.25 -31.54 31.58
C GLY A 915 -70.76 -31.29 31.38
N THR A 916 -69.88 -31.92 32.17
CA THR A 916 -68.43 -31.93 31.93
C THR A 916 -68.06 -33.23 31.23
N PRO A 917 -67.26 -33.19 30.15
CA PRO A 917 -66.72 -34.40 29.50
C PRO A 917 -65.89 -35.23 30.48
N SER A 918 -65.76 -36.53 30.20
CA SER A 918 -65.10 -37.46 31.12
C SER A 918 -63.62 -37.11 31.31
N TYR A 919 -62.92 -36.68 30.24
CA TYR A 919 -61.51 -36.25 30.29
C TYR A 919 -61.24 -35.00 31.11
N LEU A 920 -62.28 -34.20 31.42
CA LEU A 920 -62.19 -32.99 32.26
C LEU A 920 -62.89 -33.17 33.63
N ASP A 921 -63.37 -34.37 33.98
CA ASP A 921 -64.16 -34.61 35.19
C ASP A 921 -63.39 -35.45 36.23
N PRO A 922 -62.58 -34.82 37.12
CA PRO A 922 -61.81 -35.53 38.14
C PRO A 922 -62.69 -36.22 39.20
N ASP A 923 -63.99 -35.88 39.24
CA ASP A 923 -64.98 -36.49 40.12
C ASP A 923 -65.77 -37.61 39.41
N GLU A 924 -65.48 -37.93 38.13
CA GLU A 924 -66.21 -38.90 37.31
C GLU A 924 -66.07 -40.28 37.91
N SER A 925 -67.10 -40.67 38.65
CA SER A 925 -67.05 -41.93 39.37
C SER A 925 -67.32 -43.09 38.42
N VAL A 926 -66.28 -43.55 37.70
CA VAL A 926 -66.39 -44.59 36.66
C VAL A 926 -67.29 -45.75 37.11
N GLU A 927 -68.46 -45.89 36.47
CA GLU A 927 -69.51 -46.78 36.95
C GLU A 927 -69.04 -48.25 36.88
N ILE A 928 -69.21 -49.01 37.96
CA ILE A 928 -68.84 -50.43 37.98
C ILE A 928 -69.92 -51.25 37.28
N VAL A 929 -69.75 -51.49 35.98
CA VAL A 929 -70.76 -52.13 35.13
C VAL A 929 -70.60 -53.66 35.08
N VAL A 930 -71.67 -54.38 35.41
CA VAL A 930 -71.70 -55.85 35.30
C VAL A 930 -72.26 -56.28 33.94
N MET A 931 -71.40 -56.86 33.09
CA MET A 931 -71.80 -57.29 31.75
C MET A 931 -72.93 -58.32 31.75
N GLN A 932 -73.90 -58.14 30.85
CA GLN A 932 -75.13 -58.93 30.87
C GLN A 932 -75.01 -60.30 30.17
N MET A 933 -73.84 -60.70 29.65
CA MET A 933 -73.70 -61.91 28.85
C MET A 933 -72.50 -62.77 29.25
N VAL A 934 -72.72 -64.09 29.36
CA VAL A 934 -71.66 -65.09 29.60
C VAL A 934 -71.84 -66.27 28.65
N THR A 935 -70.91 -66.47 27.73
CA THR A 935 -70.93 -67.53 26.71
C THR A 935 -69.68 -68.40 26.71
N PRO A 936 -69.55 -69.34 27.67
CA PRO A 936 -68.33 -70.13 27.84
C PRO A 936 -68.24 -71.28 26.82
N ASN A 937 -68.07 -70.94 25.54
CA ASN A 937 -68.14 -71.83 24.38
C ASN A 937 -66.75 -72.21 23.81
N GLY A 938 -65.68 -71.55 24.28
CA GLY A 938 -64.29 -71.75 23.88
C GLY A 938 -63.84 -70.91 22.67
N ASP A 939 -64.55 -69.85 22.30
CA ASP A 939 -64.17 -68.91 21.23
C ASP A 939 -63.35 -67.72 21.73
N GLY A 940 -63.18 -67.59 23.05
CA GLY A 940 -62.38 -66.54 23.67
C GLY A 940 -63.17 -65.26 23.99
N LYS A 941 -64.45 -65.17 23.60
CA LYS A 941 -65.31 -64.00 23.88
C LYS A 941 -66.35 -64.36 24.95
N ASN A 942 -66.50 -63.50 25.97
CA ASN A 942 -67.44 -63.68 27.08
C ASN A 942 -67.33 -65.05 27.79
N GLU A 943 -66.12 -65.60 27.91
CA GLU A 943 -65.87 -66.92 28.55
C GLU A 943 -66.20 -66.93 30.05
N PHE A 944 -66.23 -65.76 30.66
CA PHE A 944 -66.66 -65.51 32.04
C PHE A 944 -67.40 -64.17 32.11
N LEU A 945 -68.04 -63.91 33.25
CA LEU A 945 -68.68 -62.62 33.51
C LEU A 945 -67.61 -61.54 33.64
N TRP A 946 -67.50 -60.67 32.65
CA TRP A 946 -66.70 -59.46 32.77
C TRP A 946 -67.47 -58.42 33.60
N ILE A 947 -66.79 -57.75 34.51
CA ILE A 947 -67.31 -56.58 35.24
C ILE A 947 -66.32 -55.46 34.93
N GLU A 948 -66.75 -54.43 34.22
CA GLU A 948 -65.91 -53.25 33.94
C GLU A 948 -65.59 -52.54 35.25
N ASN A 949 -64.37 -52.01 35.35
CA ASN A 949 -63.87 -51.23 36.49
C ASN A 949 -63.95 -51.97 37.84
N VAL A 950 -63.79 -53.29 37.80
CA VAL A 950 -63.92 -54.15 38.99
C VAL A 950 -62.75 -54.01 39.98
N ASP A 951 -61.65 -53.43 39.54
CA ASP A 951 -60.49 -53.02 40.30
C ASP A 951 -60.76 -51.77 41.15
N LYS A 952 -61.50 -50.78 40.63
CA LYS A 952 -62.09 -49.67 41.42
C LYS A 952 -63.16 -50.22 42.45
N ALA A 953 -63.58 -51.50 42.36
CA ALA A 953 -64.53 -52.16 43.28
C ALA A 953 -63.89 -52.78 44.54
N LEU A 954 -63.57 -51.95 45.54
CA LEU A 954 -62.92 -52.39 46.79
C LEU A 954 -63.82 -53.30 47.64
N ASN A 955 -63.22 -54.30 48.31
CA ASN A 955 -63.92 -55.25 49.20
C ASN A 955 -65.17 -55.91 48.58
N ASN A 956 -65.11 -56.25 47.28
CA ASN A 956 -66.30 -56.68 46.54
C ASN A 956 -66.75 -58.13 46.81
N SER A 957 -68.05 -58.38 46.59
CA SER A 957 -68.65 -59.72 46.63
C SER A 957 -69.77 -59.90 45.60
N LEU A 958 -69.70 -61.00 44.85
CA LEU A 958 -70.65 -61.33 43.79
C LEU A 958 -71.49 -62.55 44.15
N ARG A 959 -72.82 -62.43 44.05
CA ARG A 959 -73.78 -63.52 44.23
C ARG A 959 -74.71 -63.63 43.04
N ILE A 960 -74.90 -64.83 42.49
CA ILE A 960 -75.75 -65.06 41.32
C ILE A 960 -76.85 -66.04 41.69
N PHE A 961 -78.07 -65.77 41.24
CA PHE A 961 -79.30 -66.49 41.53
C PHE A 961 -79.99 -66.93 40.23
N ASN A 962 -80.61 -68.10 40.23
CA ASN A 962 -81.49 -68.48 39.13
C ASN A 962 -82.86 -67.78 39.23
N ARG A 963 -83.71 -67.93 38.20
CA ARG A 963 -85.09 -67.38 38.15
C ARG A 963 -86.04 -67.75 39.30
N TRP A 964 -85.66 -68.69 40.17
CA TRP A 964 -86.44 -69.08 41.35
C TRP A 964 -85.91 -68.45 42.65
N GLY A 965 -84.90 -67.57 42.56
CA GLY A 965 -84.22 -66.96 43.70
C GLY A 965 -83.25 -67.89 44.43
N VAL A 966 -82.81 -68.98 43.78
CA VAL A 966 -81.82 -69.89 44.37
C VAL A 966 -80.42 -69.47 43.95
N GLU A 967 -79.55 -69.21 44.92
CA GLU A 967 -78.14 -68.88 44.70
C GLU A 967 -77.40 -70.05 44.01
N VAL A 968 -76.72 -69.74 42.91
CA VAL A 968 -75.95 -70.65 42.08
C VAL A 968 -74.45 -70.34 42.08
N TYR A 969 -74.07 -69.14 42.52
CA TYR A 969 -72.70 -68.68 42.68
C TYR A 969 -72.59 -67.70 43.84
N GLN A 970 -71.49 -67.77 44.57
CA GLN A 970 -71.05 -66.76 45.54
C GLN A 970 -69.52 -66.70 45.47
N GLY A 971 -68.96 -65.49 45.38
CA GLY A 971 -67.53 -65.20 45.43
C GLY A 971 -67.28 -63.86 46.12
N GLU A 972 -66.10 -63.73 46.72
CA GLU A 972 -65.52 -62.48 47.25
C GLU A 972 -64.25 -62.19 46.42
N ASP A 973 -63.83 -60.93 46.35
CA ASP A 973 -62.62 -60.47 45.63
C ASP A 973 -62.63 -60.80 44.12
N TYR A 974 -63.73 -60.49 43.43
CA TYR A 974 -63.85 -60.61 41.98
C TYR A 974 -62.90 -59.62 41.29
N ASN A 975 -62.19 -60.04 40.23
CA ASN A 975 -61.12 -59.22 39.64
C ASN A 975 -60.86 -59.44 38.14
N ASN A 976 -61.77 -60.09 37.40
CA ASN A 976 -61.62 -60.44 35.97
C ASN A 976 -60.39 -61.29 35.54
N GLN A 977 -59.39 -61.47 36.39
CA GLN A 977 -58.12 -62.11 36.03
C GLN A 977 -58.07 -63.57 36.50
N ASN A 978 -58.13 -63.77 37.82
CA ASN A 978 -57.90 -65.08 38.45
C ASN A 978 -59.09 -65.56 39.30
N ASN A 979 -60.02 -64.66 39.62
CA ASN A 979 -61.21 -64.97 40.39
C ASN A 979 -62.48 -64.51 39.66
N VAL A 980 -62.96 -65.40 38.79
CA VAL A 980 -64.06 -65.11 37.86
C VAL A 980 -65.22 -66.10 37.97
N PHE A 981 -66.35 -65.71 37.39
CA PHE A 981 -67.52 -66.55 37.16
C PHE A 981 -67.63 -66.95 35.69
N ASP A 982 -67.20 -68.17 35.40
CA ASP A 982 -67.17 -68.78 34.06
C ASP A 982 -68.46 -69.52 33.66
N GLY A 983 -69.59 -69.18 34.29
CA GLY A 983 -70.86 -69.85 34.06
C GLY A 983 -71.03 -71.21 34.77
N ARG A 984 -70.05 -71.69 35.55
CA ARG A 984 -70.19 -72.92 36.37
C ARG A 984 -70.76 -72.63 37.76
N SER A 985 -71.64 -73.52 38.24
CA SER A 985 -72.24 -73.35 39.57
C SER A 985 -71.23 -73.60 40.70
N LYS A 986 -71.13 -72.65 41.65
CA LYS A 986 -70.40 -72.81 42.93
C LYS A 986 -71.35 -72.91 44.15
N GLY A 987 -72.66 -72.75 43.97
CA GLY A 987 -73.68 -72.73 45.03
C GLY A 987 -74.28 -74.08 45.42
N ARG A 988 -75.00 -74.14 46.57
CA ARG A 988 -75.72 -75.33 47.07
C ARG A 988 -77.08 -75.57 46.37
N SER A 989 -77.13 -75.51 45.04
CA SER A 989 -78.37 -75.62 44.25
C SER A 989 -78.61 -77.02 43.64
N THR A 990 -79.68 -77.18 42.86
CA THR A 990 -80.06 -78.42 42.14
C THR A 990 -79.16 -78.79 40.97
N VAL A 991 -78.16 -77.96 40.65
CA VAL A 991 -77.08 -78.20 39.68
C VAL A 991 -75.84 -78.63 40.47
N SER A 992 -75.09 -79.63 40.00
CA SER A 992 -73.89 -80.07 40.72
C SER A 992 -72.85 -78.95 40.72
N VAL A 993 -72.16 -78.78 41.85
CA VAL A 993 -71.02 -77.86 41.94
C VAL A 993 -70.00 -78.21 40.84
N GLY A 994 -69.61 -77.22 40.04
CA GLY A 994 -68.68 -77.36 38.92
C GLY A 994 -69.32 -77.68 37.55
N ASP A 995 -70.63 -77.95 37.48
CA ASP A 995 -71.35 -78.08 36.20
C ASP A 995 -71.70 -76.68 35.66
N TYR A 996 -71.68 -76.52 34.33
CA TYR A 996 -72.19 -75.32 33.66
C TYR A 996 -73.68 -75.13 33.93
N LEU A 997 -74.06 -73.88 34.16
CA LEU A 997 -75.45 -73.51 34.35
C LEU A 997 -76.23 -73.63 33.03
N PRO A 998 -77.49 -74.10 33.07
CA PRO A 998 -78.35 -74.15 31.88
C PRO A 998 -78.56 -72.75 31.29
N ALA A 999 -78.69 -72.69 29.96
CA ALA A 999 -78.93 -71.44 29.28
C ALA A 999 -80.19 -70.73 29.77
N GLY A 1000 -80.10 -69.43 30.01
CA GLY A 1000 -81.20 -68.62 30.50
C GLY A 1000 -80.76 -67.40 31.30
N VAL A 1001 -81.74 -66.66 31.79
CA VAL A 1001 -81.54 -65.45 32.61
C VAL A 1001 -81.32 -65.83 34.07
N TYR A 1002 -80.25 -65.28 34.63
CA TYR A 1002 -79.87 -65.32 36.04
C TYR A 1002 -79.86 -63.88 36.57
N PHE A 1003 -79.92 -63.73 37.89
CA PHE A 1003 -79.90 -62.43 38.57
C PHE A 1003 -78.67 -62.35 39.42
N TYR A 1004 -78.01 -61.20 39.49
CA TYR A 1004 -76.86 -61.03 40.37
C TYR A 1004 -77.15 -59.99 41.47
N ILE A 1005 -76.34 -60.06 42.51
CA ILE A 1005 -76.15 -59.00 43.51
C ILE A 1005 -74.64 -58.86 43.64
N PHE A 1006 -74.14 -57.66 43.38
CA PHE A 1006 -72.74 -57.29 43.49
C PHE A 1006 -72.62 -56.20 44.55
N ASP A 1007 -71.96 -56.50 45.66
CA ASP A 1007 -71.76 -55.58 46.77
C ASP A 1007 -70.29 -55.16 46.78
N TYR A 1008 -69.97 -53.86 46.81
CA TYR A 1008 -68.59 -53.34 46.82
C TYR A 1008 -68.52 -51.99 47.54
N ASN A 1009 -67.31 -51.50 47.79
CA ASN A 1009 -67.03 -50.13 48.20
C ASN A 1009 -66.36 -49.38 47.05
N THR A 1010 -66.76 -48.14 46.80
CA THR A 1010 -66.00 -47.20 45.95
C THR A 1010 -64.74 -46.72 46.67
N GLU A 1011 -63.87 -46.02 45.96
CA GLU A 1011 -62.60 -45.51 46.47
C GLU A 1011 -62.79 -44.45 47.60
N ASP A 1012 -63.84 -43.63 47.53
CA ASP A 1012 -64.31 -42.75 48.63
C ASP A 1012 -64.97 -43.50 49.80
N ASN A 1013 -64.84 -44.83 49.87
CA ASN A 1013 -65.42 -45.70 50.89
C ASN A 1013 -66.96 -45.71 50.96
N ARG A 1014 -67.67 -45.38 49.88
CA ARG A 1014 -69.13 -45.55 49.82
C ARG A 1014 -69.47 -47.01 49.52
N SER A 1015 -70.33 -47.64 50.34
CA SER A 1015 -70.80 -49.01 50.07
C SER A 1015 -71.96 -49.03 49.08
N VAL A 1016 -71.78 -49.73 47.96
CA VAL A 1016 -72.74 -49.87 46.85
C VAL A 1016 -73.24 -51.32 46.75
N THR A 1017 -74.51 -51.49 46.35
CA THR A 1017 -75.11 -52.79 46.04
C THR A 1017 -75.78 -52.72 44.67
N ASP A 1018 -75.10 -53.22 43.65
CA ASP A 1018 -75.64 -53.38 42.30
C ASP A 1018 -76.39 -54.72 42.14
N ARG A 1019 -77.44 -54.72 41.32
CA ARG A 1019 -78.37 -55.84 41.13
C ARG A 1019 -79.01 -55.80 39.75
N GLY A 1020 -78.56 -56.70 38.89
CA GLY A 1020 -79.12 -56.85 37.55
C GLY A 1020 -79.43 -58.30 37.20
N TYR A 1021 -79.45 -58.54 35.89
CA TYR A 1021 -79.55 -59.87 35.34
C TYR A 1021 -78.40 -60.13 34.37
N ILE A 1022 -78.04 -61.41 34.23
CA ILE A 1022 -77.10 -61.88 33.23
C ILE A 1022 -77.74 -63.01 32.45
N TYR A 1023 -77.46 -63.09 31.15
CA TYR A 1023 -77.83 -64.18 30.28
C TYR A 1023 -76.63 -65.12 30.11
N ILE A 1024 -76.81 -66.35 30.54
CA ILE A 1024 -75.79 -67.39 30.37
C ILE A 1024 -76.22 -68.27 29.19
N SER A 1025 -75.32 -68.52 28.24
CA SER A 1025 -75.53 -69.48 27.16
C SER A 1025 -74.22 -70.09 26.68
N LYS A 1026 -74.06 -71.39 26.90
CA LYS A 1026 -72.90 -72.15 26.40
C LYS A 1026 -73.05 -72.52 24.92
#